data_AF-A0AAE0QA57-F1
#
_entry.id   AF-A0AAE0QA57-F1
#
_cell.length_a   1.000
_cell.length_b   1.000
_cell.length_c   1.000
_cell.angle_alpha   90.00
_cell.angle_beta   90.00
_cell.angle_gamma   90.00
#
_symmetry.space_group_name_H-M   'P 1'
#
loop_
_entity.id
_entity.type
_entity.pdbx_description
1 polymer ?
#
loop_
_entity_poly.entity_id
_entity_poly.type
_entity_poly.pdbx_seq_one_letter_code
_entity_poly.pdbx_strand_id
1 'polypeptide(L)'
;MPEEWRRSMLVPIFKNKGDVQSCSNFRGIKLMSHTMKLWERVVEARLRKVVEICEQQYGFMPRKSTTDAIFALRILMEKYRDGQKELHCVFVDLEKAYDRVPREELWYCMRKSGVAEKYVRVVQDMYERSRTVVRCAVGQTEEFNVEVGLHQALALSPFLFAIVMDQLSEEVRQASPWTMMFADDIVICSESREQVEENLERWRFALERRGMKVSRSKTEYMCVNEREGSGTVRLQGEEVKKVLEFKYLGSTVQSNGECGKEVKKRVQAGWNGWRKVSGVLCDQKISARIKGKVYRTVVRPAMLYGLETVSLRKRQESELEVAELKMLRFSLGVTRLDRIRNEYIRGTAHVGRLGDKVREARLKWFGHVQRRESSICQLECSMNIVLMRKMYILSCLLALLLSPLTHQEEHHKLLLVSFDGFRWDYVNRVPTPNFRALMDEGVQVERVENTYITKTFPNHYTLVTGLHAESHGIVANEMYDPIMNRSFSMEGPEVYDSRWWEEAVPLWVTNQMAGQRSGAAMWPGSDVSIGGIYPTHYIPYNASMPFEMRVEKLISWFSGPEEINFGVLYWEEPDESGHNLGPESPLMDVVIEDIDVKLGFLRDELKRAGLYDKINLIVTSDHGMTQLSHDKVIELDTYVSRDLYTWIDKSPVVGILPKEGKFDEVYNLLENANPNMVVYKKEDIPDHFHYKHNVRIMPIIIEVKEGWTIVQNKTGPFMLGNHGYDNHLPSMHPVFVARGPSFHTGYTKALMRSVDLYPLMCSLLGIQALPNNGSLMSVKDLLVETFTPRPVPPSVPKEPSYAWAVGTLLGSALVLGFLITTALTWAYS
;
A
#
# COMPACT_ATOMS: atom_id res chain seq x y z
N MET A 1 8.27 41.19 -17.04
CA MET A 1 8.02 39.86 -17.65
C MET A 1 7.99 40.01 -19.18
N PRO A 2 8.40 39.00 -19.99
CA PRO A 2 8.27 39.06 -21.45
C PRO A 2 6.84 39.34 -21.91
N GLU A 3 6.67 40.15 -22.97
CA GLU A 3 5.34 40.53 -23.49
C GLU A 3 4.51 39.33 -23.95
N GLU A 4 5.15 38.29 -24.49
CA GLU A 4 4.48 37.06 -24.92
C GLU A 4 3.76 36.35 -23.76
N TRP A 5 4.28 36.48 -22.53
CA TRP A 5 3.67 35.84 -21.36
C TRP A 5 2.42 36.59 -20.88
N ARG A 6 2.22 37.83 -21.34
CA ARG A 6 1.03 38.65 -21.02
C ARG A 6 -0.16 38.30 -21.91
N ARG A 7 0.06 37.56 -23.00
CA ARG A 7 -0.98 37.10 -23.92
C ARG A 7 -1.53 35.74 -23.54
N SER A 8 -2.83 35.57 -23.69
CA SER A 8 -3.53 34.33 -23.37
C SER A 8 -4.69 34.03 -24.29
N MET A 9 -5.17 32.79 -24.23
CA MET A 9 -6.31 32.33 -25.02
C MET A 9 -7.35 31.67 -24.12
N LEU A 10 -8.57 32.21 -24.13
CA LEU A 10 -9.70 31.65 -23.41
C LEU A 10 -10.44 30.66 -24.29
N VAL A 11 -10.60 29.43 -23.80
CA VAL A 11 -11.40 28.38 -24.46
C VAL A 11 -12.68 28.16 -23.64
N PRO A 12 -13.87 28.45 -24.19
CA PRO A 12 -15.13 28.24 -23.49
C PRO A 12 -15.54 26.76 -23.59
N ILE A 13 -15.77 26.13 -22.43
CA ILE A 13 -16.25 24.76 -22.31
C ILE A 13 -17.70 24.78 -21.84
N PHE A 14 -18.63 24.23 -22.62
CA PHE A 14 -20.03 24.16 -22.25
C PHE A 14 -20.24 23.28 -21.01
N LYS A 15 -21.00 23.77 -20.03
CA LYS A 15 -21.27 23.05 -18.77
C LYS A 15 -22.25 21.88 -18.91
N ASN A 16 -22.71 21.58 -20.14
CA ASN A 16 -23.72 20.56 -20.44
C ASN A 16 -25.04 20.77 -19.65
N LYS A 17 -25.38 22.04 -19.37
CA LYS A 17 -26.60 22.42 -18.66
C LYS A 17 -27.03 23.82 -19.07
N GLY A 18 -28.34 23.99 -19.25
CA GLY A 18 -28.96 25.25 -19.63
C GLY A 18 -28.86 25.53 -21.12
N ASP A 19 -29.24 26.74 -21.50
CA ASP A 19 -29.20 27.22 -22.88
C ASP A 19 -27.74 27.40 -23.36
N VAL A 20 -27.43 26.84 -24.53
CA VAL A 20 -26.13 26.92 -25.22
C VAL A 20 -25.85 28.36 -25.70
N GLN A 21 -26.87 29.20 -25.85
CA GLN A 21 -26.68 30.61 -26.22
C GLN A 21 -26.29 31.48 -25.02
N SER A 22 -26.49 31.02 -23.79
CA SER A 22 -26.11 31.76 -22.59
C SER A 22 -24.63 31.58 -22.27
N CYS A 23 -23.85 32.66 -22.37
CA CYS A 23 -22.42 32.68 -22.01
C CYS A 23 -22.16 32.21 -20.57
N SER A 24 -23.13 32.42 -19.66
CA SER A 24 -23.05 31.98 -18.26
C SER A 24 -22.94 30.45 -18.10
N ASN A 25 -23.41 29.70 -19.10
CA ASN A 25 -23.38 28.24 -19.15
C ASN A 25 -22.07 27.68 -19.69
N PHE A 26 -21.06 28.52 -19.95
CA PHE A 26 -19.71 28.11 -20.29
C PHE A 26 -18.75 28.32 -19.12
N ARG A 27 -17.69 27.52 -19.09
CA ARG A 27 -16.52 27.68 -18.24
C ARG A 27 -15.35 28.08 -19.12
N GLY A 28 -14.79 29.27 -18.90
CA GLY A 28 -13.59 29.71 -19.62
C GLY A 28 -12.35 29.02 -19.06
N ILE A 29 -11.54 28.40 -19.91
CA ILE A 29 -10.21 27.91 -19.55
C ILE A 29 -9.18 28.81 -20.20
N LYS A 30 -8.33 29.45 -19.39
CA LYS A 30 -7.29 30.35 -19.88
C LYS A 30 -6.02 29.54 -20.17
N LEU A 31 -5.60 29.53 -21.44
CA LEU A 31 -4.35 28.94 -21.91
C LEU A 31 -3.29 30.03 -22.01
N MET A 32 -2.12 29.79 -21.41
CA MET A 32 -0.97 30.69 -21.42
C MET A 32 0.31 29.93 -21.76
N SER A 33 1.40 30.69 -21.98
CA SER A 33 2.73 30.14 -22.22
C SER A 33 3.15 29.12 -21.15
N HIS A 34 3.77 28.01 -21.59
CA HIS A 34 4.31 26.98 -20.70
C HIS A 34 5.40 27.54 -19.78
N THR A 35 6.25 28.44 -20.29
CA THR A 35 7.32 29.07 -19.49
C THR A 35 6.76 29.95 -18.37
N MET A 36 5.63 30.61 -18.62
CA MET A 36 4.93 31.40 -17.59
C MET A 36 4.39 30.50 -16.47
N LYS A 37 3.84 29.32 -16.80
CA LYS A 37 3.37 28.35 -15.78
C LYS A 37 4.51 27.84 -14.89
N LEU A 38 5.71 27.65 -15.45
CA LEU A 38 6.90 27.29 -14.68
C LEU A 38 7.29 28.43 -13.73
N TRP A 39 7.30 29.67 -14.23
CA TRP A 39 7.58 30.85 -13.41
C TRP A 39 6.57 31.02 -12.26
N GLU A 40 5.28 30.85 -12.54
CA GLU A 40 4.22 30.85 -11.53
C GLU A 40 4.43 29.80 -10.45
N ARG A 41 4.85 28.59 -10.82
CA ARG A 41 5.16 27.51 -9.85
C ARG A 41 6.33 27.87 -8.94
N VAL A 42 7.36 28.54 -9.46
CA VAL A 42 8.48 29.04 -8.65
C VAL A 42 8.02 30.11 -7.68
N VAL A 43 7.20 31.06 -8.13
CA VAL A 43 6.64 32.11 -7.26
C VAL A 43 5.72 31.52 -6.21
N GLU A 44 4.81 30.61 -6.58
CA GLU A 44 3.92 29.91 -5.66
C GLU A 44 4.70 29.19 -4.56
N ALA A 45 5.73 28.41 -4.93
CA ALA A 45 6.55 27.68 -3.98
C ALA A 45 7.27 28.59 -2.98
N ARG A 46 7.62 29.82 -3.39
CA ARG A 46 8.22 30.82 -2.49
C ARG A 46 7.18 31.47 -1.59
N LEU A 47 6.01 31.83 -2.12
CA LEU A 47 4.93 32.43 -1.34
C LEU A 47 4.39 31.47 -0.26
N ARG A 48 4.29 30.18 -0.56
CA ARG A 48 3.87 29.15 0.41
C ARG A 48 4.79 28.99 1.62
N LYS A 49 6.04 29.46 1.54
CA LYS A 49 6.97 29.43 2.68
C LYS A 49 6.77 30.60 3.65
N VAL A 50 6.08 31.65 3.22
CA VAL A 50 5.96 32.90 4.00
C VAL A 50 4.51 33.22 4.37
N VAL A 51 3.54 32.63 3.67
CA VAL A 51 2.11 32.82 3.97
C VAL A 51 1.54 31.55 4.56
N GLU A 52 0.99 31.69 5.76
CA GLU A 52 0.16 30.68 6.41
C GLU A 52 -1.33 30.95 6.10
N ILE A 53 -2.08 29.89 5.79
CA ILE A 53 -3.51 29.96 5.48
C ILE A 53 -4.26 29.21 6.57
N CYS A 54 -5.42 29.73 6.99
CA CYS A 54 -6.19 29.13 8.07
C CYS A 54 -6.59 27.67 7.89
N GLU A 55 -6.85 27.03 9.02
CA GLU A 55 -7.24 25.63 9.08
C GLU A 55 -8.60 25.33 8.42
N GLN A 56 -9.49 26.31 8.37
CA GLN A 56 -10.82 26.21 7.76
C GLN A 56 -10.78 26.13 6.22
N GLN A 57 -9.67 26.53 5.59
CA GLN A 57 -9.49 26.39 4.16
C GLN A 57 -8.93 25.01 3.82
N TYR A 58 -9.75 24.17 3.18
CA TYR A 58 -9.39 22.83 2.70
C TYR A 58 -8.92 22.87 1.23
N GLY A 59 -9.38 23.85 0.46
CA GLY A 59 -9.06 23.98 -0.97
C GLY A 59 -7.61 24.37 -1.21
N PHE A 60 -6.93 23.63 -2.09
CA PHE A 60 -5.55 23.91 -2.54
C PHE A 60 -4.49 23.98 -1.43
N MET A 61 -4.82 23.45 -0.25
CA MET A 61 -3.91 23.39 0.89
C MET A 61 -3.18 22.05 0.93
N PRO A 62 -1.86 22.05 1.22
CA PRO A 62 -1.10 20.83 1.35
C PRO A 62 -1.72 19.95 2.45
N ARG A 63 -1.67 18.65 2.22
CA ARG A 63 -2.20 17.62 3.12
C ARG A 63 -3.71 17.66 3.36
N LYS A 64 -4.49 18.64 2.86
CA LYS A 64 -5.97 18.62 2.95
C LYS A 64 -6.61 18.11 1.66
N SER A 65 -7.82 17.57 1.76
CA SER A 65 -8.58 16.98 0.65
C SER A 65 -10.07 17.33 0.72
N THR A 66 -10.78 17.16 -0.40
CA THR A 66 -12.25 17.27 -0.43
C THR A 66 -12.89 16.26 0.51
N THR A 67 -12.32 15.06 0.61
CA THR A 67 -12.76 13.99 1.51
C THR A 67 -12.79 14.44 2.96
N ASP A 68 -11.81 15.24 3.41
CA ASP A 68 -11.76 15.69 4.81
C ASP A 68 -12.93 16.62 5.15
N ALA A 69 -13.22 17.58 4.27
CA ALA A 69 -14.32 18.53 4.46
C ALA A 69 -15.69 17.83 4.39
N ILE A 70 -15.84 16.88 3.45
CA ILE A 70 -17.06 16.06 3.36
C ILE A 70 -17.23 15.23 4.64
N PHE A 71 -16.16 14.62 5.14
CA PHE A 71 -16.20 13.82 6.36
C PHE A 71 -16.54 14.66 7.59
N ALA A 72 -15.87 15.81 7.77
CA ALA A 72 -16.11 16.71 8.90
C ALA A 72 -17.57 17.17 8.96
N LEU A 73 -18.15 17.55 7.82
CA LEU A 73 -19.57 17.89 7.73
C LEU A 73 -20.47 16.70 8.09
N ARG A 74 -20.18 15.50 7.57
CA ARG A 74 -20.99 14.31 7.86
C ARG A 74 -20.98 13.92 9.34
N ILE A 75 -19.82 13.98 10.00
CA ILE A 75 -19.73 13.68 11.43
C ILE A 75 -20.47 14.74 12.25
N LEU A 76 -20.35 16.03 11.90
CA LEU A 76 -21.13 17.07 12.55
C LEU A 76 -22.64 16.80 12.42
N MET A 77 -23.12 16.51 11.21
CA MET A 77 -24.53 16.16 10.99
C MET A 77 -24.96 14.91 11.77
N GLU A 78 -24.12 13.88 11.82
CA GLU A 78 -24.38 12.64 12.57
C GLU A 78 -24.47 12.89 14.07
N LYS A 79 -23.55 13.66 14.65
CA LYS A 79 -23.54 14.02 16.08
C LYS A 79 -24.83 14.73 16.52
N TYR A 80 -25.31 15.68 15.72
CA TYR A 80 -26.57 16.38 16.02
C TYR A 80 -27.78 15.49 15.78
N ARG A 81 -27.72 14.61 14.79
CA ARG A 81 -28.74 13.58 14.56
C ARG A 81 -28.91 12.68 15.78
N ASP A 82 -27.81 12.10 16.25
CA ASP A 82 -27.79 11.17 17.38
C ASP A 82 -28.20 11.87 18.69
N GLY A 83 -27.83 13.14 18.85
CA GLY A 83 -28.27 13.97 19.98
C GLY A 83 -29.71 14.48 19.90
N GLN A 84 -30.46 14.16 18.83
CA GLN A 84 -31.82 14.67 18.58
C GLN A 84 -31.90 16.22 18.62
N LYS A 85 -30.81 16.89 18.22
CA LYS A 85 -30.68 18.35 18.17
C LYS A 85 -30.72 18.84 16.72
N GLU A 86 -31.20 20.06 16.54
CA GLU A 86 -31.16 20.71 15.22
C GLU A 86 -29.74 21.14 14.87
N LEU A 87 -29.41 21.04 13.59
CA LEU A 87 -28.21 21.62 13.02
C LEU A 87 -28.58 22.33 11.73
N HIS A 88 -28.21 23.60 11.65
CA HIS A 88 -28.51 24.47 10.54
C HIS A 88 -27.25 24.66 9.70
N CYS A 89 -27.30 24.27 8.43
CA CYS A 89 -26.17 24.35 7.49
C CYS A 89 -26.56 25.22 6.30
N VAL A 90 -25.76 26.25 6.01
CA VAL A 90 -25.88 27.05 4.78
C VAL A 90 -24.69 26.78 3.89
N PHE A 91 -24.97 26.43 2.63
CA PHE A 91 -23.99 26.19 1.58
C PHE A 91 -23.93 27.42 0.68
N VAL A 92 -22.87 28.21 0.81
CA VAL A 92 -22.71 29.50 0.13
C VAL A 92 -21.92 29.28 -1.17
N ASP A 93 -22.46 29.76 -2.29
CA ASP A 93 -21.78 29.81 -3.61
C ASP A 93 -21.41 31.27 -3.92
N LEU A 94 -20.23 31.50 -4.49
CA LEU A 94 -19.79 32.82 -4.92
C LEU A 94 -19.99 33.01 -6.43
N GLU A 95 -20.52 34.17 -6.82
CA GLU A 95 -20.71 34.49 -8.23
C GLU A 95 -19.36 34.73 -8.92
N LYS A 96 -18.96 33.85 -9.84
CA LYS A 96 -17.74 34.02 -10.66
C LYS A 96 -16.51 34.34 -9.79
N ALA A 97 -16.30 33.56 -8.73
CA ALA A 97 -15.37 33.87 -7.65
C ALA A 97 -13.99 34.35 -8.11
N TYR A 98 -13.34 33.61 -9.02
CA TYR A 98 -12.03 34.00 -9.56
C TYR A 98 -12.09 35.27 -10.40
N ASP A 99 -13.12 35.43 -11.23
CA ASP A 99 -13.21 36.55 -12.19
C ASP A 99 -13.57 37.87 -11.50
N ARG A 100 -14.11 37.83 -10.28
CA ARG A 100 -14.51 39.02 -9.52
C ARG A 100 -13.44 39.60 -8.62
N VAL A 101 -12.36 38.86 -8.32
CA VAL A 101 -11.33 39.34 -7.39
C VAL A 101 -10.76 40.68 -7.87
N PRO A 102 -10.95 41.78 -7.11
CA PRO A 102 -10.34 43.06 -7.47
C PRO A 102 -8.82 42.98 -7.30
N ARG A 103 -8.05 43.53 -8.24
CA ARG A 103 -6.58 43.46 -8.19
C ARG A 103 -6.00 44.21 -7.00
N GLU A 104 -6.53 45.40 -6.71
CA GLU A 104 -6.11 46.17 -5.54
C GLU A 104 -6.34 45.42 -4.23
N GLU A 105 -7.45 44.68 -4.16
CA GLU A 105 -7.77 43.84 -3.02
C GLU A 105 -6.80 42.66 -2.89
N LEU A 106 -6.44 42.02 -4.00
CA LEU A 106 -5.39 41.00 -4.02
C LEU A 106 -4.05 41.55 -3.48
N TRP A 107 -3.60 42.71 -3.96
CA TRP A 107 -2.35 43.32 -3.51
C TRP A 107 -2.38 43.64 -2.02
N TYR A 108 -3.49 44.18 -1.54
CA TYR A 108 -3.71 44.45 -0.13
C TYR A 108 -3.64 43.17 0.70
N CYS A 109 -4.37 42.11 0.30
CA CYS A 109 -4.40 40.83 1.02
C CYS A 109 -3.01 40.17 1.07
N MET A 110 -2.24 40.24 -0.02
CA MET A 110 -0.85 39.75 -0.03
C MET A 110 0.01 40.48 1.00
N ARG A 111 -0.05 41.82 1.03
CA ARG A 111 0.72 42.62 1.99
C ARG A 111 0.31 42.32 3.43
N LYS A 112 -1.00 42.24 3.70
CA LYS A 112 -1.53 41.93 5.03
C LYS A 112 -1.13 40.54 5.51
N SER A 113 -0.95 39.59 4.58
CA SER A 113 -0.48 38.24 4.86
C SER A 113 1.04 38.12 5.01
N GLY A 114 1.77 39.24 5.18
CA GLY A 114 3.21 39.25 5.40
C GLY A 114 4.06 39.05 4.14
N VAL A 115 3.48 39.11 2.94
CA VAL A 115 4.25 38.97 1.70
C VAL A 115 5.11 40.20 1.47
N ALA A 116 6.42 40.01 1.35
CA ALA A 116 7.36 41.08 1.04
C ALA A 116 7.02 41.78 -0.29
N GLU A 117 7.16 43.11 -0.32
CA GLU A 117 6.74 43.96 -1.46
C GLU A 117 7.36 43.53 -2.80
N LYS A 118 8.60 43.00 -2.78
CA LYS A 118 9.24 42.45 -3.99
C LYS A 118 8.41 41.35 -4.67
N TYR A 119 7.75 40.50 -3.88
CA TYR A 119 6.90 39.45 -4.43
C TYR A 119 5.54 40.00 -4.86
N VAL A 120 4.99 40.98 -4.14
CA VAL A 120 3.77 41.69 -4.55
C VAL A 120 3.97 42.33 -5.93
N ARG A 121 5.09 43.04 -6.14
CA ARG A 121 5.44 43.63 -7.44
C ARG A 121 5.64 42.60 -8.54
N VAL A 122 6.24 41.45 -8.21
CA VAL A 122 6.37 40.34 -9.18
C VAL A 122 5.00 39.85 -9.62
N VAL A 123 4.05 39.66 -8.70
CA VAL A 123 2.68 39.25 -9.07
C VAL A 123 1.95 40.38 -9.80
N GLN A 124 2.08 41.64 -9.39
CA GLN A 124 1.53 42.79 -10.12
C GLN A 124 1.98 42.79 -11.59
N ASP A 125 3.28 42.62 -11.83
CA ASP A 125 3.84 42.53 -13.18
C ASP A 125 3.30 41.36 -13.99
N MET A 126 2.77 40.29 -13.38
CA MET A 126 2.11 39.20 -14.11
C MET A 126 0.72 39.57 -14.61
N TYR A 127 -0.01 40.41 -13.86
CA TYR A 127 -1.40 40.78 -14.15
C TYR A 127 -1.52 42.07 -14.97
N GLU A 128 -0.55 42.96 -14.86
CA GLU A 128 -0.51 44.19 -15.65
C GLU A 128 -0.46 43.91 -17.15
N ARG A 129 -1.17 44.73 -17.94
CA ARG A 129 -1.18 44.66 -19.40
C ARG A 129 -1.52 43.26 -19.95
N SER A 130 -2.23 42.43 -19.18
CA SER A 130 -2.67 41.11 -19.63
C SER A 130 -3.75 41.26 -20.69
N ARG A 131 -3.56 40.55 -21.80
CA ARG A 131 -4.48 40.54 -22.94
C ARG A 131 -4.92 39.14 -23.27
N THR A 132 -6.17 38.99 -23.70
CA THR A 132 -6.70 37.67 -24.07
C THR A 132 -7.49 37.71 -25.36
N VAL A 133 -7.48 36.59 -26.07
CA VAL A 133 -8.41 36.27 -27.16
C VAL A 133 -9.34 35.15 -26.72
N VAL A 134 -10.55 35.05 -27.27
CA VAL A 134 -11.42 33.87 -27.09
C VAL A 134 -11.30 32.99 -28.32
N ARG A 135 -10.99 31.70 -28.14
CA ARG A 135 -11.03 30.69 -29.21
C ARG A 135 -12.34 29.92 -29.12
N CYS A 136 -13.18 30.04 -30.15
CA CYS A 136 -14.43 29.29 -30.29
C CYS A 136 -14.44 28.49 -31.61
N ALA A 137 -15.52 27.76 -31.87
CA ALA A 137 -15.63 26.90 -33.05
C ALA A 137 -15.57 27.66 -34.40
N VAL A 138 -15.90 28.96 -34.38
CA VAL A 138 -15.92 29.81 -35.59
C VAL A 138 -14.63 30.63 -35.78
N GLY A 139 -13.65 30.51 -34.87
CA GLY A 139 -12.38 31.22 -34.97
C GLY A 139 -11.92 31.84 -33.65
N GLN A 140 -11.00 32.80 -33.76
CA GLN A 140 -10.53 33.61 -32.62
C GLN A 140 -11.16 35.00 -32.67
N THR A 141 -11.53 35.53 -31.51
CA THR A 141 -11.99 36.92 -31.39
C THR A 141 -10.81 37.89 -31.48
N GLU A 142 -11.13 39.17 -31.59
CA GLU A 142 -10.17 40.25 -31.33
C GLU A 142 -9.61 40.17 -29.90
N GLU A 143 -8.41 40.72 -29.72
CA GLU A 143 -7.71 40.78 -28.44
C GLU A 143 -8.31 41.88 -27.56
N PHE A 144 -8.55 41.58 -26.27
CA PHE A 144 -9.03 42.55 -25.29
C PHE A 144 -8.25 42.48 -23.98
N ASN A 145 -8.25 43.59 -23.24
CA ASN A 145 -7.57 43.69 -21.95
C ASN A 145 -8.34 42.96 -20.85
N VAL A 146 -7.62 42.27 -19.99
CA VAL A 146 -8.16 41.68 -18.76
C VAL A 146 -7.73 42.57 -17.60
N GLU A 147 -8.68 43.18 -16.90
CA GLU A 147 -8.40 44.18 -15.85
C GLU A 147 -8.82 43.73 -14.43
N VAL A 148 -9.70 42.73 -14.34
CA VAL A 148 -10.20 42.19 -13.07
C VAL A 148 -10.01 40.68 -13.02
N GLY A 149 -9.98 40.15 -11.80
CA GLY A 149 -10.00 38.72 -11.55
C GLY A 149 -8.64 38.04 -11.64
N LEU A 150 -8.62 36.83 -11.09
CA LEU A 150 -7.53 35.89 -11.19
C LEU A 150 -7.63 35.11 -12.51
N HIS A 151 -6.49 34.76 -13.06
CA HIS A 151 -6.45 33.96 -14.28
C HIS A 151 -6.86 32.50 -13.99
N GLN A 152 -8.02 32.07 -14.49
CA GLN A 152 -8.54 30.72 -14.29
C GLN A 152 -7.66 29.65 -14.95
N ALA A 153 -7.48 28.50 -14.28
CA ALA A 153 -6.65 27.36 -14.70
C ALA A 153 -5.13 27.62 -14.72
N LEU A 154 -4.67 28.66 -14.03
CA LEU A 154 -3.25 28.92 -13.80
C LEU A 154 -2.72 28.29 -12.52
N ALA A 155 -1.39 28.18 -12.46
CA ALA A 155 -0.69 27.50 -11.39
C ALA A 155 -0.78 28.28 -10.07
N LEU A 156 -0.59 29.59 -10.12
CA LEU A 156 -0.50 30.46 -8.95
C LEU A 156 -1.87 30.93 -8.44
N SER A 157 -2.85 31.10 -9.34
CA SER A 157 -4.18 31.65 -9.01
C SER A 157 -4.91 30.96 -7.85
N PRO A 158 -4.90 29.62 -7.71
CA PRO A 158 -5.58 28.97 -6.59
C PRO A 158 -5.01 29.37 -5.22
N PHE A 159 -3.69 29.57 -5.14
CA PHE A 159 -3.05 30.00 -3.90
C PHE A 159 -3.32 31.48 -3.61
N LEU A 160 -3.28 32.35 -4.63
CA LEU A 160 -3.67 33.75 -4.50
C LEU A 160 -5.12 33.90 -4.04
N PHE A 161 -6.02 33.06 -4.58
CA PHE A 161 -7.41 33.03 -4.15
C PHE A 161 -7.54 32.62 -2.69
N ALA A 162 -6.76 31.63 -2.24
CA ALA A 162 -6.75 31.23 -0.83
C ALA A 162 -6.28 32.36 0.09
N ILE A 163 -5.25 33.14 -0.30
CA ILE A 163 -4.79 34.32 0.45
C ILE A 163 -5.92 35.35 0.60
N VAL A 164 -6.63 35.65 -0.50
CA VAL A 164 -7.77 36.58 -0.48
C VAL A 164 -8.87 36.05 0.44
N MET A 165 -9.29 34.80 0.27
CA MET A 165 -10.35 34.21 1.11
C MET A 165 -9.97 34.15 2.60
N ASP A 166 -8.71 33.87 2.92
CA ASP A 166 -8.21 33.87 4.29
C ASP A 166 -8.39 35.24 4.95
N GLN A 167 -7.96 36.31 4.25
CA GLN A 167 -8.06 37.68 4.74
C GLN A 167 -9.49 38.24 4.76
N LEU A 168 -10.32 37.82 3.81
CA LEU A 168 -11.74 38.23 3.76
C LEU A 168 -12.57 37.55 4.86
N SER A 169 -12.16 36.35 5.28
CA SER A 169 -12.89 35.55 6.26
C SER A 169 -12.43 35.71 7.71
N GLU A 170 -11.31 36.40 7.95
CA GLU A 170 -10.65 36.50 9.26
C GLU A 170 -11.61 36.84 10.43
N GLU A 171 -12.53 37.78 10.22
CA GLU A 171 -13.46 38.29 11.25
C GLU A 171 -14.78 37.49 11.38
N VAL A 172 -15.05 36.58 10.44
CA VAL A 172 -16.36 35.90 10.31
C VAL A 172 -16.27 34.37 10.35
N ARG A 173 -15.07 33.81 10.14
CA ARG A 173 -14.84 32.37 10.18
C ARG A 173 -14.92 31.84 11.62
N GLN A 174 -15.59 30.72 11.78
CA GLN A 174 -15.61 29.95 13.02
C GLN A 174 -14.59 28.81 12.97
N ALA A 175 -14.30 28.18 14.11
CA ALA A 175 -13.49 26.96 14.13
C ALA A 175 -14.14 25.89 13.24
N SER A 176 -13.32 25.08 12.54
CA SER A 176 -13.85 23.87 11.90
C SER A 176 -14.45 22.95 13.01
N PRO A 177 -15.52 22.18 12.76
CA PRO A 177 -16.27 22.04 11.51
C PRO A 177 -17.41 23.06 11.33
N TRP A 178 -17.50 24.13 12.13
CA TRP A 178 -18.57 25.14 12.03
C TRP A 178 -18.44 26.04 10.79
N THR A 179 -17.22 26.22 10.30
CA THR A 179 -16.95 26.86 9.02
C THR A 179 -15.96 25.99 8.25
N MET A 180 -16.31 25.62 7.02
CA MET A 180 -15.45 24.88 6.12
C MET A 180 -15.44 25.55 4.75
N MET A 181 -14.25 25.89 4.26
CA MET A 181 -14.06 26.49 2.94
C MET A 181 -13.31 25.52 2.04
N PHE A 182 -13.74 25.38 0.81
CA PHE A 182 -12.98 24.74 -0.26
C PHE A 182 -12.96 25.67 -1.45
N ALA A 183 -11.98 26.58 -1.48
CA ALA A 183 -11.96 27.70 -2.40
C ALA A 183 -13.25 28.54 -2.29
N ASP A 184 -14.10 28.53 -3.30
CA ASP A 184 -15.36 29.28 -3.39
C ASP A 184 -16.57 28.56 -2.78
N ASP A 185 -16.47 27.26 -2.48
CA ASP A 185 -17.50 26.51 -1.76
C ASP A 185 -17.35 26.72 -0.25
N ILE A 186 -18.32 27.40 0.38
CA ILE A 186 -18.29 27.67 1.83
C ILE A 186 -19.48 26.99 2.51
N VAL A 187 -19.23 26.35 3.66
CA VAL A 187 -20.27 25.80 4.52
C VAL A 187 -20.21 26.49 5.88
N ILE A 188 -21.36 27.01 6.31
CA ILE A 188 -21.55 27.65 7.60
C ILE A 188 -22.57 26.82 8.38
N CYS A 189 -22.18 26.33 9.55
CA CYS A 189 -23.02 25.55 10.44
C CYS A 189 -23.31 26.31 11.73
N SER A 190 -24.48 26.09 12.31
CA SER A 190 -24.85 26.60 13.64
C SER A 190 -25.89 25.70 14.31
N GLU A 191 -25.97 25.77 15.64
CA GLU A 191 -26.97 25.07 16.44
C GLU A 191 -28.35 25.73 16.38
N SER A 192 -28.44 27.01 16.03
CA SER A 192 -29.71 27.73 15.87
C SER A 192 -29.85 28.40 14.51
N ARG A 193 -31.10 28.50 14.07
CA ARG A 193 -31.51 29.16 12.81
C ARG A 193 -31.11 30.63 12.81
N GLU A 194 -31.36 31.33 13.91
CA GLU A 194 -31.06 32.76 14.06
C GLU A 194 -29.56 33.00 13.94
N GLN A 195 -28.75 32.15 14.57
CA GLN A 195 -27.30 32.30 14.55
C GLN A 195 -26.72 31.97 13.17
N VAL A 196 -27.26 30.98 12.44
CA VAL A 196 -26.79 30.72 11.06
C VAL A 196 -27.15 31.85 10.12
N GLU A 197 -28.32 32.48 10.31
CA GLU A 197 -28.78 33.64 9.54
C GLU A 197 -27.87 34.86 9.79
N GLU A 198 -27.57 35.15 11.06
CA GLU A 198 -26.62 36.20 11.43
C GLU A 198 -25.22 35.94 10.83
N ASN A 199 -24.72 34.70 10.95
CA ASN A 199 -23.43 34.33 10.39
C ASN A 199 -23.42 34.48 8.86
N LEU A 200 -24.49 34.07 8.17
CA LEU A 200 -24.61 34.24 6.72
C LEU A 200 -24.56 35.72 6.32
N GLU A 201 -25.24 36.61 7.05
CA GLU A 201 -25.18 38.06 6.82
C GLU A 201 -23.79 38.64 7.06
N ARG A 202 -23.11 38.21 8.13
CA ARG A 202 -21.72 38.59 8.41
C ARG A 202 -20.79 38.18 7.28
N TRP A 203 -20.94 36.95 6.78
CA TRP A 203 -20.18 36.44 5.63
C TRP A 203 -20.46 37.24 4.36
N ARG A 204 -21.73 37.50 4.05
CA ARG A 204 -22.12 38.34 2.92
C ARG A 204 -21.45 39.71 3.03
N PHE A 205 -21.58 40.39 4.16
CA PHE A 205 -21.00 41.73 4.36
C PHE A 205 -19.48 41.72 4.20
N ALA A 206 -18.79 40.75 4.81
CA ALA A 206 -17.33 40.63 4.74
C ALA A 206 -16.82 40.43 3.30
N LEU A 207 -17.54 39.65 2.49
CA LEU A 207 -17.20 39.37 1.09
C LEU A 207 -17.59 40.54 0.16
N GLU A 208 -18.83 41.02 0.25
CA GLU A 208 -19.39 42.03 -0.67
C GLU A 208 -18.72 43.39 -0.52
N ARG A 209 -18.35 43.80 0.70
CA ARG A 209 -17.63 45.06 0.93
C ARG A 209 -16.24 45.08 0.26
N ARG A 210 -15.71 43.92 -0.14
CA ARG A 210 -14.39 43.75 -0.77
C ARG A 210 -14.48 43.23 -2.21
N GLY A 211 -15.64 43.38 -2.84
CA GLY A 211 -15.86 43.08 -4.26
C GLY A 211 -16.21 41.63 -4.59
N MET A 212 -16.34 40.74 -3.60
CA MET A 212 -16.76 39.35 -3.77
C MET A 212 -18.27 39.21 -3.55
N LYS A 213 -19.01 38.59 -4.46
CA LYS A 213 -20.48 38.54 -4.38
C LYS A 213 -21.01 37.13 -4.10
N VAL A 214 -21.93 37.02 -3.15
CA VAL A 214 -22.65 35.78 -2.84
C VAL A 214 -23.74 35.52 -3.89
N SER A 215 -23.80 34.29 -4.40
CA SER A 215 -24.82 33.85 -5.34
C SER A 215 -26.08 33.45 -4.60
N ARG A 216 -27.06 34.35 -4.57
CA ARG A 216 -28.33 34.12 -3.87
C ARG A 216 -29.12 32.92 -4.40
N SER A 217 -29.16 32.75 -5.72
CA SER A 217 -29.92 31.68 -6.38
C SER A 217 -29.32 30.28 -6.24
N LYS A 218 -28.05 30.19 -5.83
CA LYS A 218 -27.35 28.92 -5.62
C LYS A 218 -26.95 28.65 -4.18
N THR A 219 -27.07 29.66 -3.32
CA THR A 219 -26.92 29.47 -1.88
C THR A 219 -28.12 28.69 -1.38
N GLU A 220 -27.88 27.57 -0.71
CA GLU A 220 -28.94 26.66 -0.25
C GLU A 220 -28.80 26.40 1.25
N TYR A 221 -29.93 26.18 1.93
CA TYR A 221 -30.04 25.96 3.36
C TYR A 221 -30.54 24.54 3.66
N MET A 222 -29.94 23.87 4.64
CA MET A 222 -30.35 22.53 5.11
C MET A 222 -30.48 22.54 6.63
N CYS A 223 -31.54 21.91 7.13
CA CYS A 223 -31.73 21.65 8.56
C CYS A 223 -31.69 20.13 8.81
N VAL A 224 -30.87 19.68 9.76
CA VAL A 224 -30.86 18.31 10.28
C VAL A 224 -31.77 18.25 11.50
N ASN A 225 -32.54 17.16 11.66
CA ASN A 225 -33.49 16.98 12.76
C ASN A 225 -34.52 18.11 12.92
N GLU A 226 -34.99 18.63 11.79
CA GLU A 226 -35.98 19.71 11.77
C GLU A 226 -37.20 19.41 12.65
N ARG A 227 -37.53 20.36 13.53
CA ARG A 227 -38.71 20.36 14.40
C ARG A 227 -39.84 21.21 13.80
N GLU A 228 -41.05 21.02 14.32
CA GLU A 228 -42.17 21.90 13.95
C GLU A 228 -41.85 23.35 14.39
N GLY A 229 -41.77 24.27 13.42
CA GLY A 229 -41.51 25.70 13.67
C GLY A 229 -40.11 26.21 13.28
N SER A 230 -39.20 25.35 12.83
CA SER A 230 -37.78 25.72 12.58
C SER A 230 -37.53 26.63 11.36
N GLY A 231 -38.57 27.08 10.67
CA GLY A 231 -38.54 28.15 9.67
C GLY A 231 -37.55 28.01 8.52
N THR A 232 -37.32 29.13 7.84
CA THR A 232 -36.33 29.31 6.77
C THR A 232 -35.24 30.28 7.25
N VAL A 233 -34.10 30.28 6.57
CA VAL A 233 -33.03 31.28 6.75
C VAL A 233 -33.20 32.36 5.69
N ARG A 234 -32.98 33.62 6.06
CA ARG A 234 -33.06 34.75 5.14
C ARG A 234 -31.67 35.30 4.79
N LEU A 235 -31.54 35.84 3.59
CA LEU A 235 -30.38 36.60 3.14
C LEU A 235 -30.91 37.91 2.54
N GLN A 236 -30.60 39.03 3.19
CA GLN A 236 -31.10 40.37 2.89
C GLN A 236 -32.64 40.43 2.83
N GLY A 237 -33.29 39.68 3.71
CA GLY A 237 -34.76 39.58 3.78
C GLY A 237 -35.40 38.60 2.81
N GLU A 238 -34.66 38.06 1.83
CA GLU A 238 -35.14 37.03 0.90
C GLU A 238 -34.91 35.63 1.48
N GLU A 239 -35.87 34.71 1.32
CA GLU A 239 -35.70 33.34 1.81
C GLU A 239 -34.65 32.56 1.00
N VAL A 240 -33.72 31.93 1.72
CA VAL A 240 -32.75 31.01 1.14
C VAL A 240 -33.44 29.66 0.88
N LYS A 241 -33.22 29.12 -0.32
CA LYS A 241 -33.84 27.86 -0.73
C LYS A 241 -33.47 26.72 0.22
N LYS A 242 -34.47 26.20 0.93
CA LYS A 242 -34.33 25.04 1.82
C LYS A 242 -34.27 23.73 1.02
N VAL A 243 -33.35 22.83 1.37
CA VAL A 243 -33.14 21.56 0.68
C VAL A 243 -32.96 20.39 1.66
N LEU A 244 -33.43 19.21 1.26
CA LEU A 244 -33.25 17.95 2.01
C LEU A 244 -31.98 17.21 1.59
N GLU A 245 -31.45 17.51 0.40
CA GLU A 245 -30.19 16.96 -0.10
C GLU A 245 -29.37 18.05 -0.77
N PHE A 246 -28.04 18.01 -0.61
CA PHE A 246 -27.12 18.97 -1.21
C PHE A 246 -25.89 18.24 -1.77
N LYS A 247 -25.36 18.71 -2.90
CA LYS A 247 -24.14 18.16 -3.51
C LYS A 247 -22.93 18.97 -3.06
N TYR A 248 -22.32 18.56 -1.96
CA TYR A 248 -21.13 19.19 -1.40
C TYR A 248 -19.83 18.54 -1.92
N LEU A 249 -18.96 19.33 -2.57
CA LEU A 249 -17.66 18.88 -3.10
C LEU A 249 -17.72 17.60 -3.93
N GLY A 250 -18.83 17.41 -4.65
CA GLY A 250 -19.07 16.25 -5.48
C GLY A 250 -19.74 15.07 -4.78
N SER A 251 -19.96 15.08 -3.45
CA SER A 251 -20.71 14.06 -2.69
C SER A 251 -22.06 14.60 -2.21
N THR A 252 -23.09 13.76 -2.16
CA THR A 252 -24.43 14.15 -1.71
C THR A 252 -24.56 13.93 -0.21
N VAL A 253 -24.87 15.00 0.52
CA VAL A 253 -25.30 14.97 1.93
C VAL A 253 -26.82 15.10 2.00
N GLN A 254 -27.44 14.44 2.98
CA GLN A 254 -28.90 14.47 3.20
C GLN A 254 -29.17 14.84 4.65
N SER A 255 -30.24 15.60 4.91
CA SER A 255 -30.62 16.03 6.27
C SER A 255 -30.95 14.85 7.19
N ASN A 256 -31.54 13.78 6.66
CA ASN A 256 -31.79 12.53 7.38
C ASN A 256 -30.54 11.63 7.51
N GLY A 257 -29.45 12.01 6.84
CA GLY A 257 -28.18 11.29 6.71
C GLY A 257 -28.25 9.88 6.12
N GLU A 258 -29.32 9.56 5.39
CA GLU A 258 -29.30 8.39 4.53
C GLU A 258 -28.25 8.53 3.42
N CYS A 259 -27.76 7.40 2.89
CA CYS A 259 -26.76 7.39 1.82
C CYS A 259 -27.27 6.81 0.48
N GLY A 260 -28.53 6.38 0.40
CA GLY A 260 -29.08 5.74 -0.79
C GLY A 260 -29.01 6.61 -2.05
N LYS A 261 -29.30 7.92 -1.94
CA LYS A 261 -29.18 8.84 -3.09
C LYS A 261 -27.73 9.01 -3.55
N GLU A 262 -26.79 9.03 -2.62
CA GLU A 262 -25.37 9.14 -2.97
C GLU A 262 -24.88 7.89 -3.70
N VAL A 263 -25.27 6.70 -3.23
CA VAL A 263 -24.96 5.44 -3.92
C VAL A 263 -25.54 5.40 -5.33
N LYS A 264 -26.80 5.81 -5.53
CA LYS A 264 -27.39 5.91 -6.86
C LYS A 264 -26.64 6.88 -7.77
N LYS A 265 -26.20 8.02 -7.25
CA LYS A 265 -25.39 8.99 -7.99
C LYS A 265 -24.00 8.44 -8.33
N ARG A 266 -23.36 7.68 -7.44
CA ARG A 266 -22.10 6.95 -7.74
C ARG A 266 -22.27 5.91 -8.82
N VAL A 267 -23.35 5.12 -8.76
CA VAL A 267 -23.70 4.14 -9.80
C VAL A 267 -23.88 4.86 -11.15
N GLN A 268 -24.61 5.97 -11.18
CA GLN A 268 -24.79 6.75 -12.40
C GLN A 268 -23.46 7.34 -12.92
N ALA A 269 -22.59 7.82 -12.03
CA ALA A 269 -21.27 8.31 -12.39
C ALA A 269 -20.41 7.19 -13.00
N GLY A 270 -20.46 6.00 -12.43
CA GLY A 270 -19.86 4.79 -12.98
C GLY A 270 -20.36 4.49 -14.40
N TRP A 271 -21.67 4.44 -14.60
CA TRP A 271 -22.25 4.22 -15.93
C TRP A 271 -21.89 5.32 -16.94
N ASN A 272 -21.86 6.58 -16.52
CA ASN A 272 -21.42 7.67 -17.39
C ASN A 272 -19.95 7.52 -17.78
N GLY A 273 -19.09 7.12 -16.84
CA GLY A 273 -17.69 6.78 -17.12
C GLY A 273 -17.57 5.62 -18.09
N TRP A 274 -18.33 4.54 -17.85
CA TRP A 274 -18.37 3.35 -18.69
C TRP A 274 -18.81 3.66 -20.12
N ARG A 275 -19.85 4.48 -20.32
CA ARG A 275 -20.34 4.90 -21.65
C ARG A 275 -19.31 5.68 -22.45
N LYS A 276 -18.45 6.46 -21.80
CA LYS A 276 -17.39 7.22 -22.50
C LYS A 276 -16.30 6.32 -23.08
N VAL A 277 -16.10 5.15 -22.49
CA VAL A 277 -15.09 4.17 -22.91
C VAL A 277 -15.71 2.90 -23.47
N SER A 278 -17.01 2.93 -23.81
CA SER A 278 -17.74 1.77 -24.31
C SER A 278 -17.18 1.26 -25.63
N GLY A 279 -16.63 2.14 -26.48
CA GLY A 279 -15.95 1.73 -27.72
C GLY A 279 -14.80 0.76 -27.47
N VAL A 280 -14.08 0.89 -26.36
CA VAL A 280 -13.01 -0.03 -25.95
C VAL A 280 -13.57 -1.21 -25.15
N LEU A 281 -14.50 -0.93 -24.22
CA LEU A 281 -15.04 -1.94 -23.33
C LEU A 281 -15.92 -2.97 -24.03
N CYS A 282 -16.59 -2.61 -25.13
CA CYS A 282 -17.47 -3.48 -25.89
C CYS A 282 -16.81 -4.12 -27.12
N ASP A 283 -15.58 -3.73 -27.47
CA ASP A 283 -14.87 -4.31 -28.62
C ASP A 283 -14.44 -5.76 -28.30
N GLN A 284 -14.87 -6.70 -29.12
CA GLN A 284 -14.55 -8.13 -28.97
C GLN A 284 -13.07 -8.44 -29.27
N LYS A 285 -12.37 -7.58 -30.00
CA LYS A 285 -10.93 -7.72 -30.28
C LYS A 285 -10.06 -7.37 -29.08
N ILE A 286 -10.62 -6.68 -28.09
CA ILE A 286 -9.88 -6.23 -26.91
C ILE A 286 -9.99 -7.27 -25.80
N SER A 287 -8.83 -7.70 -25.29
CA SER A 287 -8.76 -8.72 -24.26
C SER A 287 -9.44 -8.29 -22.95
N ALA A 288 -9.99 -9.28 -22.22
CA ALA A 288 -10.65 -9.06 -20.94
C ALA A 288 -9.75 -8.33 -19.92
N ARG A 289 -8.44 -8.60 -19.95
CA ARG A 289 -7.44 -7.94 -19.09
C ARG A 289 -7.37 -6.44 -19.36
N ILE A 290 -7.35 -6.01 -20.63
CA ILE A 290 -7.33 -4.59 -21.00
C ILE A 290 -8.66 -3.93 -20.62
N LYS A 291 -9.80 -4.58 -20.89
CA LYS A 291 -11.13 -4.09 -20.48
C LYS A 291 -11.21 -3.88 -18.97
N GLY A 292 -10.68 -4.83 -18.20
CA GLY A 292 -10.53 -4.74 -16.76
C GLY A 292 -9.66 -3.55 -16.32
N LYS A 293 -8.51 -3.33 -16.97
CA LYS A 293 -7.63 -2.18 -16.72
C LYS A 293 -8.38 -0.86 -16.96
N VAL A 294 -9.07 -0.72 -18.08
CA VAL A 294 -9.88 0.47 -18.41
C VAL A 294 -10.98 0.70 -17.37
N TYR A 295 -11.68 -0.35 -16.94
CA TYR A 295 -12.67 -0.27 -15.87
C TYR A 295 -12.04 0.26 -14.56
N ARG A 296 -10.90 -0.31 -14.13
CA ARG A 296 -10.21 0.10 -12.89
C ARG A 296 -9.69 1.54 -12.94
N THR A 297 -9.33 2.04 -14.12
CA THR A 297 -8.76 3.38 -14.29
C THR A 297 -9.81 4.46 -14.51
N VAL A 298 -10.93 4.17 -15.18
CA VAL A 298 -11.93 5.19 -15.58
C VAL A 298 -13.23 5.06 -14.81
N VAL A 299 -13.77 3.84 -14.69
CA VAL A 299 -15.13 3.59 -14.20
C VAL A 299 -15.16 3.50 -12.68
N ARG A 300 -14.30 2.66 -12.11
CA ARG A 300 -14.24 2.42 -10.67
C ARG A 300 -13.95 3.70 -9.87
N PRO A 301 -12.99 4.57 -10.23
CA PRO A 301 -12.74 5.78 -9.46
C PRO A 301 -13.96 6.72 -9.42
N ALA A 302 -14.74 6.79 -10.50
CA ALA A 302 -15.99 7.56 -10.54
C ALA A 302 -17.06 7.01 -9.56
N MET A 303 -17.11 5.68 -9.39
CA MET A 303 -17.98 5.04 -8.41
C MET A 303 -17.49 5.22 -6.97
N LEU A 304 -16.18 5.18 -6.74
CA LEU A 304 -15.59 5.23 -5.40
C LEU A 304 -15.54 6.63 -4.80
N TYR A 305 -15.49 7.69 -5.62
CA TYR A 305 -15.30 9.07 -5.16
C TYR A 305 -16.23 9.45 -3.99
N GLY A 306 -15.65 9.73 -2.82
CA GLY A 306 -16.36 10.20 -1.63
C GLY A 306 -17.02 9.09 -0.80
N LEU A 307 -17.04 7.83 -1.26
CA LEU A 307 -17.64 6.70 -0.52
C LEU A 307 -16.85 6.34 0.74
N GLU A 308 -15.59 6.76 0.83
CA GLU A 308 -14.78 6.63 2.04
C GLU A 308 -15.38 7.39 3.24
N THR A 309 -16.19 8.43 2.99
CA THR A 309 -16.88 9.22 4.04
C THR A 309 -18.29 8.73 4.34
N VAL A 310 -18.79 7.73 3.63
CA VAL A 310 -20.21 7.32 3.67
C VAL A 310 -20.37 6.06 4.49
N SER A 311 -21.25 6.07 5.50
CA SER A 311 -21.65 4.87 6.25
C SER A 311 -22.58 3.97 5.40
N LEU A 312 -21.99 3.09 4.59
CA LEU A 312 -22.71 2.12 3.74
C LEU A 312 -23.29 0.97 4.57
N ARG A 313 -24.57 0.65 4.35
CA ARG A 313 -25.21 -0.59 4.82
C ARG A 313 -25.01 -1.71 3.78
N LYS A 314 -25.14 -2.97 4.20
CA LYS A 314 -25.00 -4.15 3.31
C LYS A 314 -25.83 -4.06 2.01
N ARG A 315 -27.07 -3.54 2.11
CA ARG A 315 -27.95 -3.32 0.95
C ARG A 315 -27.34 -2.38 -0.09
N GLN A 316 -26.71 -1.29 0.36
CA GLN A 316 -26.12 -0.28 -0.52
C GLN A 316 -24.79 -0.76 -1.12
N GLU A 317 -23.99 -1.49 -0.34
CA GLU A 317 -22.80 -2.18 -0.85
C GLU A 317 -23.17 -3.17 -1.96
N SER A 318 -24.22 -3.97 -1.74
CA SER A 318 -24.76 -4.87 -2.77
C SER A 318 -25.23 -4.13 -4.03
N GLU A 319 -25.85 -2.96 -3.89
CA GLU A 319 -26.29 -2.14 -5.03
C GLU A 319 -25.11 -1.69 -5.92
N LEU A 320 -24.00 -1.27 -5.30
CA LEU A 320 -22.77 -0.91 -6.02
C LEU A 320 -22.15 -2.13 -6.72
N GLU A 321 -22.10 -3.28 -6.04
CA GLU A 321 -21.54 -4.50 -6.62
C GLU A 321 -22.39 -5.05 -7.77
N VAL A 322 -23.72 -4.95 -7.69
CA VAL A 322 -24.61 -5.30 -8.79
C VAL A 322 -24.35 -4.41 -10.00
N ALA A 323 -24.13 -3.11 -9.80
CA ALA A 323 -23.79 -2.20 -10.88
C ALA A 323 -22.42 -2.53 -11.50
N GLU A 324 -21.39 -2.78 -10.68
CA GLU A 324 -20.06 -3.24 -11.13
C GLU A 324 -20.18 -4.50 -12.01
N LEU A 325 -20.87 -5.53 -11.51
CA LEU A 325 -21.01 -6.79 -12.23
C LEU A 325 -21.79 -6.66 -13.53
N LYS A 326 -22.81 -5.80 -13.58
CA LYS A 326 -23.51 -5.49 -14.83
C LYS A 326 -22.55 -4.87 -15.84
N MET A 327 -21.78 -3.86 -15.45
CA MET A 327 -20.81 -3.20 -16.33
C MET A 327 -19.75 -4.18 -16.86
N LEU A 328 -19.19 -5.04 -16.00
CA LEU A 328 -18.19 -6.03 -16.40
C LEU A 328 -18.77 -7.10 -17.33
N ARG A 329 -19.98 -7.61 -17.03
CA ARG A 329 -20.70 -8.55 -17.89
C ARG A 329 -20.90 -8.01 -19.30
N PHE A 330 -21.39 -6.77 -19.41
CA PHE A 330 -21.53 -6.10 -20.70
C PHE A 330 -20.20 -5.98 -21.44
N SER A 331 -19.12 -5.60 -20.73
CA SER A 331 -17.79 -5.50 -21.35
C SER A 331 -17.26 -6.84 -21.87
N LEU A 332 -17.60 -7.95 -21.21
CA LEU A 332 -17.17 -9.29 -21.61
C LEU A 332 -18.15 -9.98 -22.57
N GLY A 333 -19.25 -9.33 -22.97
CA GLY A 333 -20.27 -9.96 -23.82
C GLY A 333 -21.04 -11.10 -23.14
N VAL A 334 -21.05 -11.14 -21.80
CA VAL A 334 -21.68 -12.19 -21.00
C VAL A 334 -23.02 -11.70 -20.45
N THR A 335 -24.06 -12.49 -20.61
CA THR A 335 -25.40 -12.25 -20.09
C THR A 335 -25.66 -13.01 -18.77
N ARG A 336 -26.85 -12.83 -18.17
CA ARG A 336 -27.26 -13.65 -17.03
C ARG A 336 -27.66 -15.07 -17.43
N LEU A 337 -28.02 -15.30 -18.70
CA LEU A 337 -28.45 -16.60 -19.21
C LEU A 337 -27.28 -17.59 -19.31
N ASP A 338 -26.06 -17.08 -19.45
CA ASP A 338 -24.84 -17.89 -19.54
C ASP A 338 -24.46 -18.57 -18.21
N ARG A 339 -25.15 -18.22 -17.11
CA ARG A 339 -24.96 -18.80 -15.76
C ARG A 339 -23.51 -18.81 -15.23
N ILE A 340 -22.66 -17.93 -15.77
CA ILE A 340 -21.27 -17.77 -15.33
C ILE A 340 -21.22 -17.15 -13.92
N ARG A 341 -20.41 -17.70 -13.01
CA ARG A 341 -20.22 -17.20 -11.64
C ARG A 341 -19.59 -15.79 -11.64
N ASN A 342 -19.98 -14.95 -10.67
CA ASN A 342 -19.51 -13.56 -10.59
C ASN A 342 -18.00 -13.47 -10.29
N GLU A 343 -17.47 -14.41 -9.51
CA GLU A 343 -16.05 -14.56 -9.19
C GLU A 343 -15.23 -14.78 -10.47
N TYR A 344 -15.73 -15.61 -11.40
CA TYR A 344 -15.06 -15.87 -12.67
C TYR A 344 -15.01 -14.61 -13.54
N ILE A 345 -16.09 -13.82 -13.60
CA ILE A 345 -16.13 -12.57 -14.38
C ILE A 345 -15.14 -11.55 -13.84
N ARG A 346 -15.09 -11.43 -12.51
CA ARG A 346 -14.11 -10.58 -11.82
C ARG A 346 -12.69 -11.06 -12.04
N GLY A 347 -12.43 -12.37 -11.97
CA GLY A 347 -11.13 -12.99 -12.25
C GLY A 347 -10.66 -12.72 -13.68
N THR A 348 -11.51 -12.98 -14.67
CA THR A 348 -11.24 -12.75 -16.10
C THR A 348 -10.93 -11.28 -16.41
N ALA A 349 -11.57 -10.34 -15.71
CA ALA A 349 -11.28 -8.91 -15.83
C ALA A 349 -10.16 -8.42 -14.86
N HIS A 350 -9.61 -9.27 -14.01
CA HIS A 350 -8.67 -8.90 -12.93
C HIS A 350 -9.21 -7.76 -12.03
N VAL A 351 -10.46 -7.84 -11.63
CA VAL A 351 -11.19 -6.80 -10.90
C VAL A 351 -11.63 -7.35 -9.54
N GLY A 352 -11.04 -6.87 -8.44
CA GLY A 352 -11.49 -7.18 -7.07
C GLY A 352 -12.86 -6.56 -6.74
N ARG A 353 -13.54 -7.03 -5.69
CA ARG A 353 -14.90 -6.57 -5.33
C ARG A 353 -14.90 -5.09 -4.95
N LEU A 354 -15.96 -4.38 -5.34
CA LEU A 354 -16.10 -2.96 -5.05
C LEU A 354 -16.17 -2.67 -3.54
N GLY A 355 -16.86 -3.50 -2.76
CA GLY A 355 -16.92 -3.35 -1.29
C GLY A 355 -15.55 -3.38 -0.62
N ASP A 356 -14.68 -4.31 -1.02
CA ASP A 356 -13.29 -4.38 -0.55
C ASP A 356 -12.52 -3.10 -0.91
N LYS A 357 -12.74 -2.55 -2.11
CA LYS A 357 -12.09 -1.32 -2.56
C LYS A 357 -12.59 -0.07 -1.82
N VAL A 358 -13.84 -0.03 -1.38
CA VAL A 358 -14.33 1.05 -0.49
C VAL A 358 -13.62 0.96 0.87
N ARG A 359 -13.48 -0.24 1.44
CA ARG A 359 -12.74 -0.45 2.70
C ARG A 359 -11.27 -0.05 2.57
N GLU A 360 -10.60 -0.45 1.49
CA GLU A 360 -9.24 -0.04 1.19
C GLU A 360 -9.11 1.49 1.08
N ALA A 361 -10.05 2.15 0.39
CA ALA A 361 -10.06 3.61 0.28
C ALA A 361 -10.23 4.30 1.65
N ARG A 362 -11.09 3.76 2.53
CA ARG A 362 -11.24 4.26 3.91
C ARG A 362 -9.95 4.13 4.70
N LEU A 363 -9.28 2.99 4.65
CA LEU A 363 -8.01 2.78 5.37
C LEU A 363 -6.91 3.70 4.85
N LYS A 364 -6.81 3.89 3.53
CA LYS A 364 -5.87 4.84 2.92
C LYS A 364 -6.13 6.28 3.39
N TRP A 365 -7.40 6.69 3.42
CA TRP A 365 -7.77 8.02 3.91
C TRP A 365 -7.53 8.15 5.42
N PHE A 366 -7.85 7.13 6.22
CA PHE A 366 -7.55 7.10 7.65
C PHE A 366 -6.05 7.26 7.93
N GLY A 367 -5.20 6.52 7.23
CA GLY A 367 -3.74 6.69 7.32
C GLY A 367 -3.28 8.11 6.91
N HIS A 368 -3.96 8.73 5.94
CA HIS A 368 -3.72 10.13 5.56
C HIS A 368 -4.10 11.13 6.67
N VAL A 369 -5.19 10.88 7.40
CA VAL A 369 -5.59 11.67 8.57
C VAL A 369 -4.62 11.47 9.73
N GLN A 370 -4.18 10.24 10.01
CA GLN A 370 -3.25 9.94 11.11
C GLN A 370 -1.88 10.60 10.98
N ARG A 371 -1.38 10.80 9.75
CA ARG A 371 -0.08 11.45 9.50
C ARG A 371 -0.09 12.98 9.69
N ARG A 372 -1.21 13.60 10.08
CA ARG A 372 -1.26 15.05 10.35
C ARG A 372 -0.83 15.34 11.79
N GLU A 373 -0.32 16.54 12.02
CA GLU A 373 -0.27 17.11 13.37
C GLU A 373 -1.57 17.88 13.57
N SER A 374 -2.28 17.60 14.67
CA SER A 374 -3.48 18.31 15.14
C SER A 374 -4.54 18.64 14.08
N SER A 375 -5.48 17.71 13.82
CA SER A 375 -6.71 18.03 13.07
C SER A 375 -7.98 17.56 13.79
N ILE A 376 -9.11 18.24 13.57
CA ILE A 376 -10.43 17.81 14.08
C ILE A 376 -10.79 16.39 13.62
N CYS A 377 -10.41 16.03 12.38
CA CYS A 377 -10.56 14.66 11.90
C CYS A 377 -9.76 13.64 12.75
N GLN A 378 -8.58 14.01 13.26
CA GLN A 378 -7.85 13.18 14.22
C GLN A 378 -8.54 13.13 15.59
N LEU A 379 -9.00 14.26 16.13
CA LEU A 379 -9.66 14.31 17.44
C LEU A 379 -10.94 13.46 17.47
N GLU A 380 -11.76 13.49 16.42
CA GLU A 380 -12.99 12.69 16.35
C GLU A 380 -12.76 11.23 15.95
N CYS A 381 -11.80 10.93 15.06
CA CYS A 381 -11.35 9.55 14.86
C CYS A 381 -10.81 8.94 16.16
N SER A 382 -10.14 9.75 17.00
CA SER A 382 -9.65 9.35 18.31
C SER A 382 -10.80 9.17 19.32
N MET A 383 -11.84 10.01 19.29
CA MET A 383 -12.99 9.93 20.20
C MET A 383 -13.88 8.70 19.96
N ASN A 384 -14.11 8.30 18.71
CA ASN A 384 -14.83 7.05 18.39
C ASN A 384 -14.02 5.80 18.78
N ILE A 385 -12.69 5.87 18.72
CA ILE A 385 -11.80 4.84 19.26
C ILE A 385 -11.81 4.83 20.79
N VAL A 386 -11.96 5.99 21.46
CA VAL A 386 -12.08 6.06 22.92
C VAL A 386 -13.42 5.52 23.42
N LEU A 387 -14.53 5.74 22.72
CA LEU A 387 -15.83 5.15 23.08
C LEU A 387 -15.85 3.63 22.81
N MET A 388 -15.31 3.17 21.68
CA MET A 388 -15.12 1.73 21.43
C MET A 388 -14.13 1.13 22.43
N ARG A 389 -13.03 1.81 22.79
CA ARG A 389 -12.13 1.38 23.87
C ARG A 389 -12.86 1.33 25.19
N LYS A 390 -13.71 2.30 25.54
CA LYS A 390 -14.44 2.28 26.82
C LYS A 390 -15.48 1.18 26.88
N MET A 391 -16.19 0.90 25.78
CA MET A 391 -17.11 -0.24 25.70
C MET A 391 -16.38 -1.58 25.67
N TYR A 392 -15.23 -1.65 24.98
CA TYR A 392 -14.36 -2.82 24.94
C TYR A 392 -13.72 -3.07 26.31
N ILE A 393 -13.24 -2.03 26.99
CA ILE A 393 -12.70 -2.07 28.36
C ILE A 393 -13.79 -2.47 29.34
N LEU A 394 -15.03 -1.98 29.21
CA LEU A 394 -16.14 -2.40 30.07
C LEU A 394 -16.53 -3.87 29.81
N SER A 395 -16.52 -4.32 28.56
CA SER A 395 -16.72 -5.75 28.23
C SER A 395 -15.56 -6.64 28.69
N CYS A 396 -14.33 -6.13 28.65
CA CYS A 396 -13.14 -6.81 29.15
C CYS A 396 -13.11 -6.84 30.68
N LEU A 397 -13.56 -5.78 31.38
CA LEU A 397 -13.67 -5.72 32.85
C LEU A 397 -14.71 -6.71 33.38
N LEU A 398 -15.83 -6.89 32.66
CA LEU A 398 -16.82 -7.89 33.01
C LEU A 398 -16.33 -9.33 32.74
N ALA A 399 -15.49 -9.53 31.71
CA ALA A 399 -14.84 -10.81 31.42
C ALA A 399 -13.65 -11.12 32.38
N LEU A 400 -12.99 -10.09 32.90
CA LEU A 400 -11.89 -10.18 33.88
C LEU A 400 -12.38 -10.61 35.27
N LEU A 401 -13.64 -10.32 35.63
CA LEU A 401 -14.23 -10.76 36.90
C LEU A 401 -14.62 -12.25 36.93
N LEU A 402 -14.56 -12.95 35.79
CA LEU A 402 -14.92 -14.37 35.67
C LEU A 402 -13.80 -15.28 35.13
N SER A 403 -12.58 -14.75 34.99
CA SER A 403 -11.44 -15.54 34.50
C SER A 403 -10.44 -15.80 35.64
N PRO A 404 -9.96 -17.04 35.86
CA PRO A 404 -8.88 -17.28 36.80
C PRO A 404 -7.61 -16.57 36.29
N LEU A 405 -6.84 -15.97 37.21
CA LEU A 405 -5.55 -15.36 36.89
C LEU A 405 -4.69 -16.36 36.11
N THR A 406 -4.41 -16.05 34.85
CA THR A 406 -3.36 -16.69 34.08
C THR A 406 -2.19 -15.72 33.99
N HIS A 407 -1.03 -16.20 34.44
CA HIS A 407 0.24 -15.50 34.39
C HIS A 407 0.59 -15.23 32.92
N GLN A 408 0.94 -13.99 32.58
CA GLN A 408 1.32 -13.59 31.23
C GLN A 408 2.73 -14.15 30.96
N GLU A 409 2.83 -15.21 30.16
CA GLU A 409 4.11 -15.78 29.74
C GLU A 409 4.82 -14.83 28.76
N GLU A 410 6.10 -14.59 29.03
CA GLU A 410 6.97 -13.76 28.21
C GLU A 410 7.28 -14.51 26.89
N HIS A 411 6.70 -14.08 25.77
CA HIS A 411 6.95 -14.69 24.47
C HIS A 411 8.34 -14.29 23.95
N HIS A 412 9.19 -15.27 23.64
CA HIS A 412 10.49 -15.05 23.03
C HIS A 412 10.35 -14.47 21.62
N LYS A 413 11.03 -13.35 21.36
CA LYS A 413 10.99 -12.67 20.07
C LYS A 413 12.18 -13.10 19.21
N LEU A 414 11.94 -13.31 17.92
CA LEU A 414 12.93 -13.74 16.93
C LEU A 414 12.84 -12.86 15.68
N LEU A 415 14.00 -12.40 15.20
CA LEU A 415 14.16 -11.71 13.94
C LEU A 415 15.20 -12.43 13.07
N LEU A 416 14.79 -12.88 11.89
CA LEU A 416 15.67 -13.40 10.85
C LEU A 416 15.92 -12.33 9.77
N VAL A 417 17.18 -12.05 9.46
CA VAL A 417 17.61 -11.09 8.44
C VAL A 417 18.43 -11.82 7.40
N SER A 418 18.10 -11.64 6.12
CA SER A 418 18.87 -12.14 4.98
C SER A 418 19.43 -10.99 4.16
N PHE A 419 20.75 -10.98 3.96
CA PHE A 419 21.44 -10.16 2.95
C PHE A 419 21.80 -11.08 1.77
N ASP A 420 21.05 -10.97 0.68
CA ASP A 420 21.14 -11.88 -0.47
C ASP A 420 22.58 -11.95 -1.02
N GLY A 421 23.09 -13.15 -1.29
CA GLY A 421 24.41 -13.35 -1.87
C GLY A 421 25.60 -12.93 -0.99
N PHE A 422 25.38 -12.64 0.31
CA PHE A 422 26.48 -12.32 1.22
C PHE A 422 27.33 -13.56 1.52
N ARG A 423 28.43 -13.72 0.79
CA ARG A 423 29.36 -14.85 0.92
C ARG A 423 30.04 -14.86 2.29
N TRP A 424 30.24 -16.06 2.86
CA TRP A 424 30.75 -16.24 4.23
C TRP A 424 32.05 -15.48 4.55
N ASP A 425 32.95 -15.32 3.57
CA ASP A 425 34.26 -14.68 3.74
C ASP A 425 34.22 -13.15 3.63
N TYR A 426 33.13 -12.56 3.13
CA TYR A 426 33.00 -11.09 3.00
C TYR A 426 33.11 -10.37 4.34
N VAL A 427 32.70 -11.00 5.44
CA VAL A 427 32.89 -10.46 6.80
C VAL A 427 34.36 -10.21 7.15
N ASN A 428 35.29 -10.94 6.52
CA ASN A 428 36.72 -10.84 6.77
C ASN A 428 37.46 -10.02 5.70
N ARG A 429 36.76 -9.60 4.64
CA ARG A 429 37.37 -8.94 3.48
C ARG A 429 37.64 -7.46 3.73
N VAL A 430 36.69 -6.78 4.36
CA VAL A 430 36.76 -5.36 4.75
C VAL A 430 36.43 -5.21 6.23
N PRO A 431 36.76 -4.08 6.88
CA PRO A 431 36.30 -3.82 8.24
C PRO A 431 34.77 -3.86 8.34
N THR A 432 34.23 -4.88 9.01
CA THR A 432 32.79 -5.06 9.26
C THR A 432 32.49 -4.99 10.77
N PRO A 433 32.61 -3.81 11.42
CA PRO A 433 32.49 -3.69 12.87
C PRO A 433 31.12 -4.14 13.41
N ASN A 434 30.04 -4.03 12.64
CA ASN A 434 28.71 -4.45 13.10
C ASN A 434 28.53 -5.97 13.05
N PHE A 435 29.05 -6.64 12.01
CA PHE A 435 29.12 -8.10 11.99
C PHE A 435 30.01 -8.62 13.12
N ARG A 436 31.20 -8.03 13.29
CA ARG A 436 32.13 -8.38 14.38
C ARG A 436 31.48 -8.25 15.75
N ALA A 437 30.77 -7.16 15.99
CA ALA A 437 30.06 -6.99 17.25
C ALA A 437 28.98 -8.07 17.47
N LEU A 438 28.24 -8.51 16.43
CA LEU A 438 27.30 -9.62 16.60
C LEU A 438 27.99 -10.96 16.88
N MET A 439 29.15 -11.22 16.27
CA MET A 439 29.94 -12.42 16.52
C MET A 439 30.48 -12.43 17.96
N ASP A 440 31.00 -11.31 18.43
CA ASP A 440 31.56 -11.16 19.78
C ASP A 440 30.47 -11.22 20.86
N GLU A 441 29.31 -10.57 20.61
CA GLU A 441 28.17 -10.56 21.53
C GLU A 441 27.34 -11.87 21.48
N GLY A 442 27.59 -12.74 20.51
CA GLY A 442 26.70 -13.86 20.17
C GLY A 442 27.43 -15.10 19.68
N VAL A 443 26.90 -15.71 18.62
CA VAL A 443 27.43 -16.90 17.98
C VAL A 443 27.70 -16.67 16.50
N GLN A 444 28.68 -17.38 15.95
CA GLN A 444 28.94 -17.45 14.52
C GLN A 444 29.12 -18.90 14.06
N VAL A 445 28.86 -19.15 12.78
CA VAL A 445 29.16 -20.42 12.14
C VAL A 445 30.19 -20.19 11.04
N GLU A 446 31.29 -20.95 11.07
CA GLU A 446 32.38 -20.82 10.09
C GLU A 446 31.98 -21.29 8.69
N ARG A 447 31.22 -22.40 8.62
CA ARG A 447 30.71 -22.96 7.38
C ARG A 447 29.22 -23.29 7.48
N VAL A 448 28.43 -22.72 6.59
CA VAL A 448 27.03 -23.10 6.39
C VAL A 448 26.90 -23.87 5.09
N GLU A 449 26.44 -25.11 5.17
CA GLU A 449 26.05 -25.91 4.01
C GLU A 449 24.61 -25.56 3.62
N ASN A 450 24.44 -24.79 2.55
CA ASN A 450 23.13 -24.41 2.02
C ASN A 450 22.54 -25.48 1.09
N THR A 451 21.34 -25.28 0.54
CA THR A 451 20.71 -26.30 -0.32
C THR A 451 21.19 -26.16 -1.78
N TYR A 452 21.35 -27.30 -2.45
CA TYR A 452 21.50 -27.33 -3.90
C TYR A 452 20.12 -27.20 -4.57
N ILE A 453 19.97 -26.43 -5.65
CA ILE A 453 20.93 -25.48 -6.24
C ILE A 453 21.04 -24.21 -5.39
N THR A 454 22.21 -23.57 -5.36
CA THR A 454 22.45 -22.38 -4.53
C THR A 454 21.88 -21.10 -5.15
N LYS A 455 20.57 -21.10 -5.42
CA LYS A 455 19.77 -19.99 -5.94
C LYS A 455 18.87 -19.39 -4.87
N THR A 456 18.44 -18.16 -5.11
CA THR A 456 17.72 -17.31 -4.17
C THR A 456 16.44 -17.93 -3.60
N PHE A 457 15.45 -18.22 -4.45
CA PHE A 457 14.14 -18.68 -4.01
C PHE A 457 14.20 -20.06 -3.31
N PRO A 458 14.91 -21.07 -3.84
CA PRO A 458 15.06 -22.35 -3.16
C PRO A 458 15.69 -22.22 -1.76
N ASN A 459 16.78 -21.47 -1.63
CA ASN A 459 17.47 -21.34 -0.35
C ASN A 459 16.69 -20.52 0.66
N HIS A 460 16.12 -19.38 0.27
CA HIS A 460 15.27 -18.59 1.17
C HIS A 460 14.04 -19.37 1.67
N TYR A 461 13.47 -20.25 0.85
CA TYR A 461 12.34 -21.09 1.27
C TYR A 461 12.81 -22.26 2.15
N THR A 462 13.98 -22.84 1.89
CA THR A 462 14.64 -23.81 2.77
C THR A 462 14.84 -23.23 4.18
N LEU A 463 15.35 -22.00 4.31
CA LEU A 463 15.61 -21.37 5.61
C LEU A 463 14.37 -21.29 6.51
N VAL A 464 13.18 -21.10 5.92
CA VAL A 464 11.91 -20.94 6.65
C VAL A 464 11.03 -22.19 6.68
N THR A 465 11.46 -23.29 6.07
CA THR A 465 10.71 -24.57 6.08
C THR A 465 11.52 -25.75 6.62
N GLY A 466 12.86 -25.65 6.61
CA GLY A 466 13.78 -26.73 6.96
C GLY A 466 13.78 -27.87 5.95
N LEU A 467 13.19 -27.67 4.77
CA LEU A 467 13.05 -28.68 3.73
C LEU A 467 14.07 -28.44 2.61
N HIS A 468 14.54 -29.51 1.97
CA HIS A 468 15.29 -29.40 0.73
C HIS A 468 14.41 -28.91 -0.42
N ALA A 469 15.06 -28.40 -1.48
CA ALA A 469 14.40 -27.87 -2.67
C ALA A 469 13.41 -28.86 -3.31
N GLU A 470 13.79 -30.13 -3.39
CA GLU A 470 12.93 -31.19 -3.92
C GLU A 470 11.67 -31.45 -3.08
N SER A 471 11.69 -31.14 -1.78
CA SER A 471 10.59 -31.40 -0.86
C SER A 471 9.63 -30.22 -0.75
N HIS A 472 10.13 -28.98 -0.78
CA HIS A 472 9.28 -27.79 -0.67
C HIS A 472 8.77 -27.26 -2.02
N GLY A 473 9.16 -27.87 -3.13
CA GLY A 473 8.62 -27.60 -4.47
C GLY A 473 9.20 -26.40 -5.20
N ILE A 474 9.82 -25.45 -4.50
CA ILE A 474 10.58 -24.35 -5.11
C ILE A 474 11.99 -24.82 -5.47
N VAL A 475 12.16 -25.40 -6.66
CA VAL A 475 13.42 -26.08 -7.03
C VAL A 475 14.45 -25.13 -7.69
N ALA A 476 13.99 -24.06 -8.32
CA ALA A 476 14.82 -23.07 -8.99
C ALA A 476 14.12 -21.70 -9.06
N ASN A 477 14.85 -20.65 -9.45
CA ASN A 477 14.28 -19.33 -9.73
C ASN A 477 13.44 -19.32 -11.03
N GLU A 478 13.76 -20.22 -11.97
CA GLU A 478 13.02 -20.48 -13.19
C GLU A 478 12.69 -21.97 -13.24
N MET A 479 11.41 -22.35 -13.23
CA MET A 479 11.01 -23.76 -13.21
C MET A 479 9.75 -24.00 -14.03
N TYR A 480 9.50 -25.27 -14.37
CA TYR A 480 8.33 -25.69 -15.11
C TYR A 480 7.71 -26.91 -14.43
N ASP A 481 6.40 -26.87 -14.25
CA ASP A 481 5.64 -27.99 -13.70
C ASP A 481 4.92 -28.71 -14.85
N PRO A 482 5.32 -29.96 -15.18
CA PRO A 482 4.73 -30.70 -16.29
C PRO A 482 3.29 -31.16 -15.99
N ILE A 483 2.89 -31.27 -14.73
CA ILE A 483 1.54 -31.67 -14.33
C ILE A 483 0.59 -30.47 -14.48
N MET A 484 1.01 -29.30 -13.99
CA MET A 484 0.24 -28.07 -14.14
C MET A 484 0.34 -27.48 -15.55
N ASN A 485 1.33 -27.91 -16.33
CA ASN A 485 1.73 -27.34 -17.61
C ASN A 485 1.90 -25.81 -17.53
N ARG A 486 2.73 -25.37 -16.58
CA ARG A 486 2.98 -23.94 -16.28
C ARG A 486 4.44 -23.70 -15.99
N SER A 487 4.91 -22.52 -16.37
CA SER A 487 6.23 -22.01 -16.00
C SER A 487 6.12 -21.08 -14.80
N PHE A 488 7.21 -20.98 -14.05
CA PHE A 488 7.42 -20.08 -12.94
C PHE A 488 8.71 -19.30 -13.22
N SER A 489 8.66 -17.99 -13.00
CA SER A 489 9.83 -17.12 -13.05
C SER A 489 9.81 -16.23 -11.81
N MET A 490 10.96 -16.06 -11.18
CA MET A 490 11.16 -15.17 -10.04
C MET A 490 10.76 -13.71 -10.35
N GLU A 491 10.89 -13.28 -11.60
CA GLU A 491 10.49 -11.94 -12.06
C GLU A 491 9.04 -11.90 -12.58
N GLY A 492 8.40 -13.07 -12.70
CA GLY A 492 7.07 -13.25 -13.26
C GLY A 492 5.94 -13.04 -12.26
N PRO A 493 4.70 -12.76 -12.72
CA PRO A 493 3.53 -12.70 -11.84
C PRO A 493 3.14 -14.06 -11.24
N GLU A 494 3.72 -15.17 -11.72
CA GLU A 494 3.47 -16.53 -11.25
C GLU A 494 3.96 -16.77 -9.82
N VAL A 495 4.89 -15.94 -9.32
CA VAL A 495 5.34 -15.98 -7.91
C VAL A 495 4.17 -15.86 -6.93
N TYR A 496 3.09 -15.16 -7.30
CA TYR A 496 1.91 -14.96 -6.45
C TYR A 496 0.89 -16.11 -6.52
N ASP A 497 1.13 -17.16 -7.31
CA ASP A 497 0.28 -18.34 -7.42
C ASP A 497 0.66 -19.35 -6.34
N SER A 498 -0.19 -19.49 -5.31
CA SER A 498 0.09 -20.29 -4.12
C SER A 498 0.41 -21.75 -4.42
N ARG A 499 -0.06 -22.30 -5.54
CA ARG A 499 0.17 -23.69 -5.95
C ARG A 499 1.66 -24.05 -6.09
N TRP A 500 2.52 -23.07 -6.36
CA TRP A 500 3.98 -23.31 -6.38
C TRP A 500 4.56 -23.53 -4.99
N TRP A 501 3.96 -22.95 -3.96
CA TRP A 501 4.50 -22.87 -2.60
C TRP A 501 3.83 -23.84 -1.62
N GLU A 502 2.69 -24.42 -2.00
CA GLU A 502 1.82 -25.24 -1.15
C GLU A 502 2.41 -26.61 -0.75
N GLU A 503 3.54 -27.03 -1.33
CA GLU A 503 4.25 -28.27 -0.95
C GLU A 503 4.93 -28.16 0.43
N ALA A 504 5.08 -26.94 0.97
CA ALA A 504 5.62 -26.71 2.31
C ALA A 504 4.84 -25.65 3.09
N VAL A 505 5.03 -25.66 4.41
CA VAL A 505 4.45 -24.68 5.33
C VAL A 505 5.58 -23.85 5.93
N PRO A 506 5.70 -22.56 5.57
CA PRO A 506 6.78 -21.71 6.07
C PRO A 506 6.55 -21.31 7.52
N LEU A 507 7.62 -20.95 8.21
CA LEU A 507 7.63 -20.69 9.65
C LEU A 507 6.61 -19.64 10.09
N TRP A 508 6.36 -18.60 9.31
CA TRP A 508 5.35 -17.60 9.68
C TRP A 508 3.94 -18.19 9.74
N VAL A 509 3.62 -19.20 8.92
CA VAL A 509 2.36 -19.95 8.98
C VAL A 509 2.38 -20.89 10.19
N THR A 510 3.47 -21.63 10.42
CA THR A 510 3.62 -22.49 11.61
C THR A 510 3.44 -21.71 12.92
N ASN A 511 4.06 -20.54 13.01
CA ASN A 511 3.96 -19.61 14.14
C ASN A 511 2.51 -19.16 14.38
N GLN A 512 1.78 -18.83 13.31
CA GLN A 512 0.38 -18.41 13.41
C GLN A 512 -0.58 -19.57 13.72
N MET A 513 -0.28 -20.78 13.27
CA MET A 513 -1.02 -21.98 13.67
C MET A 513 -0.86 -22.29 15.16
N ALA A 514 0.26 -21.87 15.77
CA ALA A 514 0.48 -21.93 17.22
C ALA A 514 -0.16 -20.76 17.99
N GLY A 515 -0.95 -19.90 17.34
CA GLY A 515 -1.63 -18.76 17.96
C GLY A 515 -0.75 -17.52 18.14
N GLN A 516 0.45 -17.49 17.54
CA GLN A 516 1.40 -16.39 17.61
C GLN A 516 1.31 -15.51 16.35
N ARG A 517 2.15 -14.46 16.23
CA ARG A 517 2.03 -13.45 15.17
C ARG A 517 3.35 -13.19 14.45
N SER A 518 3.27 -13.05 13.14
CA SER A 518 4.44 -12.98 12.26
C SER A 518 4.47 -11.71 11.42
N GLY A 519 5.64 -11.11 11.24
CA GLY A 519 5.89 -9.98 10.35
C GLY A 519 6.87 -10.36 9.24
N ALA A 520 6.62 -9.92 8.00
CA ALA A 520 7.50 -10.19 6.88
C ALA A 520 7.80 -8.96 6.03
N ALA A 521 9.06 -8.53 6.02
CA ALA A 521 9.56 -7.48 5.15
C ALA A 521 10.24 -8.10 3.93
N MET A 522 9.40 -8.40 2.92
CA MET A 522 9.80 -8.80 1.56
C MET A 522 10.52 -10.16 1.41
N TRP A 523 10.28 -11.10 2.32
CA TRP A 523 10.85 -12.45 2.20
C TRP A 523 10.18 -13.25 1.06
N PRO A 524 10.91 -14.07 0.28
CA PRO A 524 10.32 -14.93 -0.76
C PRO A 524 9.16 -15.79 -0.24
N GLY A 525 8.01 -15.70 -0.90
CA GLY A 525 6.77 -16.42 -0.52
C GLY A 525 5.94 -15.75 0.58
N SER A 526 6.44 -14.69 1.23
CA SER A 526 5.71 -14.04 2.34
C SER A 526 4.52 -13.18 1.89
N ASP A 527 4.50 -12.74 0.63
CA ASP A 527 3.38 -12.05 -0.01
C ASP A 527 2.51 -12.99 -0.86
N VAL A 528 2.55 -14.29 -0.54
CA VAL A 528 1.73 -15.35 -1.13
C VAL A 528 0.83 -15.98 -0.06
N SER A 529 -0.42 -16.30 -0.42
CA SER A 529 -1.40 -16.94 0.48
C SER A 529 -1.15 -18.45 0.64
N ILE A 530 -0.12 -18.84 1.36
CA ILE A 530 0.27 -20.25 1.54
C ILE A 530 -0.67 -20.92 2.56
N GLY A 531 -1.35 -22.00 2.16
CA GLY A 531 -2.37 -22.63 3.00
C GLY A 531 -3.55 -21.71 3.32
N GLY A 532 -3.80 -20.68 2.50
CA GLY A 532 -4.82 -19.66 2.75
C GLY A 532 -4.42 -18.58 3.78
N ILE A 533 -3.15 -18.53 4.18
CA ILE A 533 -2.64 -17.69 5.26
C ILE A 533 -1.51 -16.79 4.76
N TYR A 534 -1.58 -15.50 5.10
CA TYR A 534 -0.47 -14.55 5.00
C TYR A 534 0.17 -14.35 6.39
N PRO A 535 1.42 -13.84 6.47
CA PRO A 535 1.91 -13.26 7.71
C PRO A 535 0.97 -12.16 8.22
N THR A 536 0.92 -11.98 9.55
CA THR A 536 0.04 -11.00 10.23
C THR A 536 0.27 -9.61 9.70
N HIS A 537 1.54 -9.25 9.54
CA HIS A 537 1.97 -8.07 8.80
C HIS A 537 2.93 -8.49 7.69
N TYR A 538 2.77 -7.97 6.48
CA TYR A 538 3.74 -8.19 5.42
C TYR A 538 3.80 -7.00 4.46
N ILE A 539 4.92 -6.86 3.75
CA ILE A 539 5.11 -5.88 2.69
C ILE A 539 5.26 -6.65 1.37
N PRO A 540 4.40 -6.39 0.36
CA PRO A 540 4.60 -6.93 -0.99
C PRO A 540 5.96 -6.55 -1.55
N TYR A 541 6.60 -7.45 -2.28
CA TYR A 541 7.94 -7.21 -2.83
C TYR A 541 8.01 -5.91 -3.66
N ASN A 542 8.98 -5.07 -3.33
CA ASN A 542 9.27 -3.83 -4.05
C ASN A 542 10.74 -3.44 -3.83
N ALA A 543 11.61 -3.86 -4.77
CA ALA A 543 13.05 -3.61 -4.73
C ALA A 543 13.41 -2.12 -4.56
N SER A 544 12.56 -1.19 -5.02
CA SER A 544 12.80 0.26 -4.86
C SER A 544 12.58 0.79 -3.43
N MET A 545 12.12 -0.04 -2.48
CA MET A 545 11.91 0.37 -1.10
C MET A 545 13.23 0.37 -0.32
N PRO A 546 13.67 1.51 0.26
CA PRO A 546 14.91 1.59 1.02
C PRO A 546 14.94 0.64 2.23
N PHE A 547 16.13 0.15 2.58
CA PHE A 547 16.35 -0.75 3.72
C PHE A 547 15.81 -0.15 5.03
N GLU A 548 16.04 1.14 5.24
CA GLU A 548 15.66 1.86 6.45
C GLU A 548 14.14 1.86 6.64
N MET A 549 13.37 1.96 5.56
CA MET A 549 11.91 1.90 5.59
C MET A 549 11.42 0.48 5.91
N ARG A 550 12.14 -0.57 5.49
CA ARG A 550 11.83 -1.96 5.83
C ARG A 550 12.06 -2.20 7.32
N VAL A 551 13.18 -1.71 7.85
CA VAL A 551 13.52 -1.75 9.28
C VAL A 551 12.50 -0.97 10.11
N GLU A 552 12.13 0.24 9.73
CA GLU A 552 11.13 1.05 10.45
C GLU A 552 9.80 0.30 10.59
N LYS A 553 9.33 -0.32 9.49
CA LYS A 553 8.10 -1.13 9.50
C LYS A 553 8.23 -2.33 10.43
N LEU A 554 9.33 -3.06 10.32
CA LEU A 554 9.61 -4.23 11.14
C LEU A 554 9.62 -3.89 12.64
N ILE A 555 10.33 -2.83 13.03
CA ILE A 555 10.35 -2.34 14.41
C ILE A 555 8.95 -1.95 14.89
N SER A 556 8.15 -1.30 14.04
CA SER A 556 6.77 -0.94 14.36
C SER A 556 5.88 -2.16 14.64
N TRP A 557 6.15 -3.30 14.00
CA TRP A 557 5.41 -4.54 14.24
C TRP A 557 5.83 -5.23 15.54
N PHE A 558 7.10 -5.17 15.93
CA PHE A 558 7.59 -5.72 17.20
C PHE A 558 7.19 -4.90 18.45
N SER A 559 6.63 -3.70 18.26
CA SER A 559 6.23 -2.78 19.33
C SER A 559 4.79 -2.25 19.20
N GLY A 560 4.03 -2.76 18.22
CA GLY A 560 2.69 -2.30 17.88
C GLY A 560 1.57 -2.97 18.69
N PRO A 561 0.31 -2.53 18.53
CA PRO A 561 -0.85 -3.12 19.21
C PRO A 561 -1.15 -4.57 18.75
N GLU A 562 -0.76 -4.93 17.53
CA GLU A 562 -0.75 -6.30 17.03
C GLU A 562 0.69 -6.82 16.97
N GLU A 563 1.34 -6.82 18.13
CA GLU A 563 2.74 -7.18 18.31
C GLU A 563 3.05 -8.56 17.72
N ILE A 564 4.14 -8.63 16.93
CA ILE A 564 4.70 -9.88 16.43
C ILE A 564 5.76 -10.42 17.37
N ASN A 565 5.90 -11.74 17.41
CA ASN A 565 7.03 -12.41 18.05
C ASN A 565 8.04 -12.97 17.02
N PHE A 566 7.64 -13.13 15.77
CA PHE A 566 8.54 -13.57 14.70
C PHE A 566 8.57 -12.56 13.55
N GLY A 567 9.76 -12.13 13.15
CA GLY A 567 9.99 -11.23 12.01
C GLY A 567 10.98 -11.82 11.01
N VAL A 568 10.74 -11.61 9.72
CA VAL A 568 11.70 -11.88 8.64
C VAL A 568 11.97 -10.59 7.83
N LEU A 569 13.23 -10.35 7.47
CA LEU A 569 13.67 -9.19 6.69
C LEU A 569 14.62 -9.64 5.58
N TYR A 570 14.35 -9.21 4.35
CA TYR A 570 15.16 -9.49 3.17
C TYR A 570 15.74 -8.19 2.59
N TRP A 571 16.98 -8.26 2.12
CA TRP A 571 17.66 -7.20 1.38
C TRP A 571 18.46 -7.79 0.22
N GLU A 572 18.35 -7.15 -0.95
CA GLU A 572 18.84 -7.64 -2.25
C GLU A 572 20.36 -7.59 -2.43
N GLU A 573 21.07 -6.79 -1.63
CA GLU A 573 22.52 -6.65 -1.73
C GLU A 573 23.22 -7.51 -0.67
N PRO A 574 24.43 -8.04 -0.95
CA PRO A 574 25.33 -7.70 -2.07
C PRO A 574 25.14 -8.49 -3.38
N ASP A 575 24.10 -9.32 -3.52
CA ASP A 575 23.89 -10.17 -4.71
C ASP A 575 23.81 -9.39 -6.02
N GLU A 576 22.97 -8.35 -6.08
CA GLU A 576 22.79 -7.53 -7.28
C GLU A 576 24.11 -6.91 -7.75
N SER A 577 24.88 -6.32 -6.84
CA SER A 577 26.21 -5.79 -7.15
C SER A 577 27.20 -6.91 -7.49
N GLY A 578 27.10 -8.07 -6.83
CA GLY A 578 27.93 -9.25 -7.11
C GLY A 578 27.77 -9.77 -8.54
N HIS A 579 26.55 -9.80 -9.07
CA HIS A 579 26.27 -10.15 -10.47
C HIS A 579 26.88 -9.14 -11.45
N ASN A 580 26.75 -7.84 -11.14
CA ASN A 580 27.16 -6.75 -12.03
C ASN A 580 28.66 -6.48 -12.03
N LEU A 581 29.32 -6.58 -10.87
CA LEU A 581 30.74 -6.23 -10.68
C LEU A 581 31.64 -7.46 -10.64
N GLY A 582 31.11 -8.62 -10.25
CA GLY A 582 31.86 -9.81 -9.93
C GLY A 582 32.38 -9.78 -8.48
N PRO A 583 32.36 -10.93 -7.77
CA PRO A 583 32.72 -10.98 -6.36
C PRO A 583 34.19 -10.67 -6.10
N GLU A 584 35.08 -10.68 -7.09
CA GLU A 584 36.51 -10.36 -6.89
C GLU A 584 36.82 -8.88 -7.12
N SER A 585 35.85 -8.09 -7.60
CA SER A 585 36.06 -6.67 -7.89
C SER A 585 36.33 -5.88 -6.61
N PRO A 586 37.34 -4.98 -6.56
CA PRO A 586 37.54 -4.07 -5.43
C PRO A 586 36.35 -3.14 -5.17
N LEU A 587 35.47 -2.93 -6.17
CA LEU A 587 34.25 -2.14 -5.97
C LEU A 587 33.25 -2.85 -5.03
N MET A 588 33.36 -4.18 -4.86
CA MET A 588 32.58 -4.91 -3.86
C MET A 588 32.94 -4.51 -2.44
N ASP A 589 34.14 -3.99 -2.18
CA ASP A 589 34.56 -3.58 -0.84
C ASP A 589 33.60 -2.51 -0.28
N VAL A 590 33.24 -1.53 -1.12
CA VAL A 590 32.30 -0.45 -0.76
C VAL A 590 30.88 -1.00 -0.53
N VAL A 591 30.46 -2.01 -1.30
CA VAL A 591 29.15 -2.64 -1.14
C VAL A 591 29.09 -3.40 0.18
N ILE A 592 30.13 -4.18 0.50
CA ILE A 592 30.21 -4.95 1.74
C ILE A 592 30.24 -4.01 2.95
N GLU A 593 30.98 -2.89 2.88
CA GLU A 593 30.97 -1.84 3.90
C GLU A 593 29.55 -1.25 4.09
N ASP A 594 28.81 -0.97 3.00
CA ASP A 594 27.43 -0.47 3.09
C ASP A 594 26.47 -1.48 3.75
N ILE A 595 26.65 -2.79 3.52
CA ILE A 595 25.88 -3.82 4.20
C ILE A 595 26.17 -3.83 5.70
N ASP A 596 27.44 -3.68 6.12
CA ASP A 596 27.77 -3.56 7.54
C ASP A 596 27.15 -2.29 8.16
N VAL A 597 27.14 -1.16 7.44
CA VAL A 597 26.47 0.07 7.87
C VAL A 597 24.96 -0.14 8.04
N LYS A 598 24.30 -0.85 7.11
CA LYS A 598 22.88 -1.21 7.21
C LYS A 598 22.60 -2.11 8.40
N LEU A 599 23.46 -3.10 8.65
CA LEU A 599 23.36 -3.92 9.86
C LEU A 599 23.50 -3.05 11.12
N GLY A 600 24.43 -2.10 11.13
CA GLY A 600 24.57 -1.10 12.20
C GLY A 600 23.30 -0.29 12.43
N PHE A 601 22.68 0.21 11.34
CA PHE A 601 21.40 0.92 11.41
C PHE A 601 20.31 0.06 12.05
N LEU A 602 20.15 -1.21 11.63
CA LEU A 602 19.18 -2.13 12.23
C LEU A 602 19.45 -2.31 13.74
N ARG A 603 20.71 -2.53 14.14
CA ARG A 603 21.09 -2.67 15.55
C ARG A 603 20.72 -1.43 16.36
N ASP A 604 20.99 -0.24 15.83
CA ASP A 604 20.71 1.01 16.51
C ASP A 604 19.20 1.27 16.64
N GLU A 605 18.40 0.94 15.62
CA GLU A 605 16.94 1.02 15.71
C GLU A 605 16.37 0.01 16.73
N LEU A 606 16.89 -1.21 16.77
CA LEU A 606 16.52 -2.21 17.79
C LEU A 606 16.85 -1.71 19.20
N LYS A 607 18.01 -1.08 19.41
CA LYS A 607 18.41 -0.49 20.69
C LYS A 607 17.49 0.66 21.07
N ARG A 608 17.21 1.56 20.13
CA ARG A 608 16.33 2.73 20.35
C ARG A 608 14.90 2.32 20.71
N ALA A 609 14.42 1.23 20.13
CA ALA A 609 13.11 0.65 20.45
C ALA A 609 13.10 -0.17 21.75
N GLY A 610 14.24 -0.35 22.44
CA GLY A 610 14.35 -1.19 23.63
C GLY A 610 14.12 -2.68 23.34
N LEU A 611 14.34 -3.10 22.09
CA LEU A 611 14.14 -4.46 21.61
C LEU A 611 15.43 -5.27 21.53
N TYR A 612 16.59 -4.62 21.42
CA TYR A 612 17.87 -5.29 21.14
C TYR A 612 18.13 -6.46 22.08
N ASP A 613 18.01 -6.25 23.39
CA ASP A 613 18.27 -7.28 24.42
C ASP A 613 17.11 -8.25 24.66
N LYS A 614 15.98 -8.06 23.97
CA LYS A 614 14.77 -8.89 24.09
C LYS A 614 14.53 -9.78 22.86
N ILE A 615 15.25 -9.53 21.76
CA ILE A 615 15.13 -10.25 20.50
C ILE A 615 16.32 -11.20 20.32
N ASN A 616 16.03 -12.41 19.87
CA ASN A 616 16.98 -13.27 19.19
C ASN A 616 17.12 -12.81 17.74
N LEU A 617 18.24 -12.19 17.39
CA LEU A 617 18.56 -11.72 16.05
C LEU A 617 19.44 -12.77 15.34
N ILE A 618 19.01 -13.22 14.18
CA ILE A 618 19.79 -14.07 13.27
C ILE A 618 20.02 -13.28 11.99
N VAL A 619 21.28 -13.15 11.57
CA VAL A 619 21.70 -12.54 10.31
C VAL A 619 22.38 -13.61 9.48
N THR A 620 21.87 -13.84 8.28
CA THR A 620 22.35 -14.87 7.36
C THR A 620 22.33 -14.35 5.93
N SER A 621 22.75 -15.20 5.00
CA SER A 621 22.38 -15.13 3.59
C SER A 621 21.86 -16.49 3.13
N ASP A 622 21.48 -16.57 1.86
CA ASP A 622 20.97 -17.75 1.19
C ASP A 622 22.05 -18.51 0.41
N HIS A 623 22.98 -17.80 -0.21
CA HIS A 623 24.14 -18.34 -0.90
C HIS A 623 25.33 -17.36 -0.91
N GLY A 624 26.43 -17.80 -1.51
CA GLY A 624 27.58 -16.98 -1.86
C GLY A 624 27.55 -16.55 -3.34
N MET A 625 28.74 -16.31 -3.90
CA MET A 625 28.93 -15.76 -5.25
C MET A 625 30.30 -16.12 -5.84
N THR A 626 30.34 -16.43 -7.14
CA THR A 626 31.57 -16.79 -7.88
C THR A 626 31.81 -15.86 -9.07
N GLN A 627 33.09 -15.59 -9.35
CA GLN A 627 33.54 -14.77 -10.48
C GLN A 627 33.39 -15.53 -11.81
N LEU A 628 32.79 -14.88 -12.80
CA LEU A 628 32.71 -15.35 -14.18
C LEU A 628 33.80 -14.72 -15.05
N SER A 629 34.16 -15.42 -16.11
CA SER A 629 35.08 -14.95 -17.15
C SER A 629 34.51 -15.19 -18.55
N HIS A 630 34.75 -14.24 -19.46
CA HIS A 630 34.38 -14.37 -20.87
C HIS A 630 35.03 -15.56 -21.59
N ASP A 631 36.15 -16.07 -21.06
CA ASP A 631 36.85 -17.24 -21.61
C ASP A 631 36.24 -18.57 -21.14
N LYS A 632 35.38 -18.53 -20.12
CA LYS A 632 34.77 -19.72 -19.48
C LYS A 632 33.28 -19.83 -19.81
N VAL A 633 32.96 -19.80 -21.11
CA VAL A 633 31.57 -19.82 -21.61
C VAL A 633 31.32 -21.03 -22.49
N ILE A 634 30.29 -21.81 -22.14
CA ILE A 634 29.77 -22.91 -22.95
C ILE A 634 28.56 -22.39 -23.72
N GLU A 635 28.58 -22.55 -25.05
CA GLU A 635 27.49 -22.15 -25.93
C GLU A 635 26.65 -23.38 -26.32
N LEU A 636 25.44 -23.48 -25.77
CA LEU A 636 24.64 -24.71 -25.88
C LEU A 636 24.21 -25.02 -27.33
N ASP A 637 23.95 -23.98 -28.14
CA ASP A 637 23.61 -24.12 -29.56
C ASP A 637 24.68 -24.81 -30.41
N THR A 638 25.93 -24.86 -29.94
CA THR A 638 27.02 -25.55 -30.66
C THR A 638 26.97 -27.07 -30.52
N TYR A 639 26.23 -27.59 -29.54
CA TYR A 639 26.17 -29.03 -29.23
C TYR A 639 24.79 -29.63 -29.51
N VAL A 640 23.71 -28.88 -29.29
CA VAL A 640 22.33 -29.40 -29.42
C VAL A 640 21.42 -28.37 -30.09
N SER A 641 20.60 -28.82 -31.04
CA SER A 641 19.62 -27.95 -31.70
C SER A 641 18.49 -27.55 -30.74
N ARG A 642 18.15 -26.25 -30.76
CA ARG A 642 17.01 -25.69 -30.01
C ARG A 642 15.67 -26.35 -30.35
N ASP A 643 15.57 -26.97 -31.53
CA ASP A 643 14.35 -27.66 -31.94
C ASP A 643 14.12 -28.97 -31.20
N LEU A 644 15.06 -29.43 -30.38
CA LEU A 644 14.96 -30.72 -29.67
C LEU A 644 14.52 -30.59 -28.21
N TYR A 645 14.54 -29.40 -27.63
CA TYR A 645 14.27 -29.21 -26.20
C TYR A 645 13.70 -27.83 -25.86
N THR A 646 13.29 -27.65 -24.60
CA THR A 646 12.96 -26.36 -24.00
C THR A 646 13.95 -26.07 -22.87
N TRP A 647 14.57 -24.89 -22.89
CA TRP A 647 15.41 -24.40 -21.81
C TRP A 647 14.51 -23.87 -20.68
N ILE A 648 14.61 -24.47 -19.49
CA ILE A 648 13.78 -24.11 -18.33
C ILE A 648 14.59 -23.29 -17.32
N ASP A 649 15.55 -23.90 -16.64
CA ASP A 649 16.38 -23.21 -15.63
C ASP A 649 17.69 -22.71 -16.24
N LYS A 650 18.16 -21.55 -15.80
CA LYS A 650 19.32 -20.84 -16.37
C LYS A 650 20.60 -21.15 -15.60
N SER A 651 21.72 -20.88 -16.25
CA SER A 651 23.08 -21.10 -15.73
C SER A 651 23.29 -20.59 -14.28
N PRO A 652 24.12 -21.26 -13.46
CA PRO A 652 25.09 -22.33 -13.77
C PRO A 652 24.55 -23.76 -13.75
N VAL A 653 23.32 -23.98 -13.30
CA VAL A 653 22.68 -25.29 -13.37
C VAL A 653 21.47 -25.18 -14.31
N VAL A 654 21.60 -25.78 -15.50
CA VAL A 654 20.59 -25.64 -16.55
C VAL A 654 19.61 -26.81 -16.51
N GLY A 655 18.32 -26.49 -16.48
CA GLY A 655 17.24 -27.46 -16.58
C GLY A 655 16.74 -27.60 -18.01
N ILE A 656 16.83 -28.80 -18.58
CA ILE A 656 16.46 -29.08 -19.97
C ILE A 656 15.25 -30.01 -20.01
N LEU A 657 14.19 -29.59 -20.70
CA LEU A 657 13.02 -30.41 -21.01
C LEU A 657 13.08 -30.86 -22.47
N PRO A 658 13.47 -32.11 -22.78
CA PRO A 658 13.44 -32.61 -24.14
C PRO A 658 12.03 -32.62 -24.71
N LYS A 659 11.90 -32.39 -26.02
CA LYS A 659 10.62 -32.61 -26.72
C LYS A 659 10.27 -34.11 -26.71
N GLU A 660 9.00 -34.40 -26.97
CA GLU A 660 8.50 -35.77 -26.98
C GLU A 660 9.33 -36.68 -27.90
N GLY A 661 9.80 -37.81 -27.35
CA GLY A 661 10.67 -38.77 -28.07
C GLY A 661 12.10 -38.30 -28.32
N LYS A 662 12.53 -37.14 -27.80
CA LYS A 662 13.87 -36.56 -28.03
C LYS A 662 14.85 -36.69 -26.87
N PHE A 663 14.47 -37.38 -25.79
CA PHE A 663 15.30 -37.51 -24.59
C PHE A 663 16.69 -38.08 -24.89
N ASP A 664 16.77 -39.27 -25.49
CA ASP A 664 18.06 -39.94 -25.76
C ASP A 664 18.91 -39.14 -26.76
N GLU A 665 18.29 -38.50 -27.76
CA GLU A 665 18.99 -37.66 -28.74
C GLU A 665 19.64 -36.45 -28.06
N VAL A 666 18.89 -35.73 -27.22
CA VAL A 666 19.40 -34.56 -26.48
C VAL A 666 20.48 -34.97 -25.47
N TYR A 667 20.25 -36.05 -24.71
CA TYR A 667 21.20 -36.51 -23.71
C TYR A 667 22.53 -36.94 -24.33
N ASN A 668 22.50 -37.78 -25.37
CA ASN A 668 23.70 -38.30 -26.03
C ASN A 668 24.53 -37.21 -26.71
N LEU A 669 23.88 -36.15 -27.21
CA LEU A 669 24.58 -34.98 -27.76
C LEU A 669 25.31 -34.15 -26.69
N LEU A 670 24.88 -34.23 -25.42
CA LEU A 670 25.36 -33.39 -24.33
C LEU A 670 26.33 -34.09 -23.38
N GLU A 671 26.14 -35.38 -23.07
CA GLU A 671 26.84 -36.13 -22.00
C GLU A 671 28.36 -35.95 -22.00
N ASN A 672 28.98 -35.88 -23.17
CA ASN A 672 30.44 -35.73 -23.33
C ASN A 672 30.82 -34.53 -24.21
N ALA A 673 29.92 -33.55 -24.36
CA ALA A 673 30.09 -32.48 -25.33
C ALA A 673 31.14 -31.45 -24.89
N ASN A 674 31.30 -31.22 -23.58
CA ASN A 674 32.27 -30.29 -23.03
C ASN A 674 32.84 -30.80 -21.69
N PRO A 675 34.17 -30.79 -21.48
CA PRO A 675 34.79 -31.28 -20.24
C PRO A 675 34.56 -30.40 -19.00
N ASN A 676 33.93 -29.24 -19.16
CA ASN A 676 33.61 -28.31 -18.07
C ASN A 676 32.13 -28.29 -17.69
N MET A 677 31.34 -29.21 -18.24
CA MET A 677 29.98 -29.49 -17.78
C MET A 677 29.80 -30.97 -17.47
N VAL A 678 28.91 -31.26 -16.53
CA VAL A 678 28.43 -32.60 -16.23
C VAL A 678 26.94 -32.61 -16.54
N VAL A 679 26.49 -33.62 -17.28
CA VAL A 679 25.10 -33.78 -17.67
C VAL A 679 24.53 -34.96 -16.91
N TYR A 680 23.54 -34.70 -16.08
CA TYR A 680 22.84 -35.73 -15.33
C TYR A 680 21.50 -36.02 -16.00
N LYS A 681 21.18 -37.31 -16.15
CA LYS A 681 19.77 -37.69 -16.12
C LYS A 681 19.27 -37.47 -14.70
N LYS A 682 18.00 -37.11 -14.57
CA LYS A 682 17.39 -36.85 -13.26
C LYS A 682 17.62 -37.99 -12.25
N GLU A 683 17.48 -39.24 -12.68
CA GLU A 683 17.71 -40.43 -11.87
C GLU A 683 19.16 -40.58 -11.40
N ASP A 684 20.12 -40.03 -12.15
CA ASP A 684 21.56 -40.14 -11.92
C ASP A 684 22.13 -38.96 -11.13
N ILE A 685 21.30 -37.96 -10.78
CA ILE A 685 21.72 -36.85 -9.91
C ILE A 685 22.20 -37.42 -8.56
N PRO A 686 23.37 -37.02 -8.03
CA PRO A 686 23.88 -37.53 -6.77
C PRO A 686 22.91 -37.31 -5.59
N ASP A 687 22.68 -38.34 -4.78
CA ASP A 687 21.68 -38.31 -3.69
C ASP A 687 22.00 -37.25 -2.62
N HIS A 688 23.27 -36.90 -2.43
CA HIS A 688 23.68 -35.90 -1.45
C HIS A 688 23.22 -34.47 -1.81
N PHE A 689 22.83 -34.22 -3.06
CA PHE A 689 22.25 -32.92 -3.45
C PHE A 689 20.79 -32.77 -3.02
N HIS A 690 20.09 -33.86 -2.70
CA HIS A 690 18.65 -33.83 -2.41
C HIS A 690 17.87 -33.06 -3.49
N TYR A 691 18.19 -33.36 -4.76
CA TYR A 691 17.69 -32.64 -5.94
C TYR A 691 17.26 -33.62 -7.04
N LYS A 692 16.43 -34.60 -6.70
CA LYS A 692 15.96 -35.66 -7.61
C LYS A 692 14.45 -35.86 -7.54
N HIS A 693 13.86 -35.74 -6.37
CA HIS A 693 12.51 -36.23 -6.07
C HIS A 693 11.42 -35.15 -6.16
N ASN A 694 11.41 -34.36 -7.23
CA ASN A 694 10.31 -33.42 -7.51
C ASN A 694 9.98 -33.35 -9.00
N VAL A 695 8.70 -33.26 -9.38
CA VAL A 695 8.27 -33.20 -10.80
C VAL A 695 8.78 -31.96 -11.54
N ARG A 696 9.11 -30.89 -10.81
CA ARG A 696 9.62 -29.62 -11.36
C ARG A 696 11.12 -29.65 -11.68
N ILE A 697 11.84 -30.69 -11.22
CA ILE A 697 13.22 -30.95 -11.63
C ILE A 697 13.20 -31.61 -12.99
N MET A 698 13.88 -30.98 -13.95
CA MET A 698 13.85 -31.37 -15.36
C MET A 698 14.53 -32.73 -15.61
N PRO A 699 14.14 -33.47 -16.67
CA PRO A 699 14.70 -34.79 -16.97
C PRO A 699 16.22 -34.79 -17.22
N ILE A 700 16.76 -33.68 -17.73
CA ILE A 700 18.20 -33.48 -17.95
C ILE A 700 18.62 -32.21 -17.20
N ILE A 701 19.64 -32.35 -16.36
CA ILE A 701 20.29 -31.24 -15.65
C ILE A 701 21.72 -31.11 -16.15
N ILE A 702 22.15 -29.89 -16.47
CA ILE A 702 23.54 -29.61 -16.83
C ILE A 702 24.15 -28.73 -15.74
N GLU A 703 25.14 -29.26 -15.05
CA GLU A 703 25.94 -28.52 -14.08
C GLU A 703 27.27 -28.12 -14.72
N VAL A 704 27.73 -26.89 -14.54
CA VAL A 704 29.08 -26.48 -14.97
C VAL A 704 30.03 -26.28 -13.82
N LYS A 705 31.32 -26.48 -14.12
CA LYS A 705 32.40 -26.20 -13.16
C LYS A 705 32.35 -24.76 -12.67
N GLU A 706 32.79 -24.55 -11.44
CA GLU A 706 32.88 -23.22 -10.83
C GLU A 706 33.54 -22.18 -11.76
N GLY A 707 32.89 -21.02 -11.90
CA GLY A 707 33.35 -19.90 -12.74
C GLY A 707 33.10 -20.08 -14.23
N TRP A 708 32.54 -21.21 -14.66
CA TRP A 708 31.97 -21.40 -15.99
C TRP A 708 30.49 -21.01 -16.01
N THR A 709 30.02 -20.61 -17.19
CA THR A 709 28.60 -20.31 -17.44
C THR A 709 28.14 -20.94 -18.76
N ILE A 710 26.85 -21.24 -18.85
CA ILE A 710 26.21 -21.72 -20.08
C ILE A 710 25.32 -20.61 -20.60
N VAL A 711 25.50 -20.27 -21.87
CA VAL A 711 24.61 -19.38 -22.60
C VAL A 711 23.97 -20.15 -23.75
N GLN A 712 22.77 -19.71 -24.15
CA GLN A 712 22.14 -20.23 -25.36
C GLN A 712 23.01 -19.91 -26.59
N ASN A 713 23.37 -18.63 -26.73
CA ASN A 713 24.34 -18.13 -27.70
C ASN A 713 25.11 -16.93 -27.12
N LYS A 714 26.22 -16.55 -27.76
CA LYS A 714 27.08 -15.43 -27.28
C LYS A 714 26.56 -14.02 -27.59
N THR A 715 25.27 -13.83 -27.85
CA THR A 715 24.70 -12.53 -28.27
C THR A 715 24.06 -11.72 -27.14
N GLY A 716 23.96 -12.27 -25.93
CA GLY A 716 23.34 -11.63 -24.76
C GLY A 716 24.33 -10.89 -23.85
N PRO A 717 23.81 -10.12 -22.87
CA PRO A 717 24.65 -9.50 -21.83
C PRO A 717 25.36 -10.57 -21.00
N PHE A 718 26.58 -10.27 -20.58
CA PHE A 718 27.42 -11.16 -19.77
C PHE A 718 27.45 -10.69 -18.31
N MET A 719 27.13 -11.57 -17.38
CA MET A 719 27.25 -11.30 -15.94
C MET A 719 28.69 -11.53 -15.47
N LEU A 720 29.17 -10.69 -14.56
CA LEU A 720 30.53 -10.81 -14.00
C LEU A 720 30.57 -11.72 -12.76
N GLY A 721 29.45 -11.86 -12.06
CA GLY A 721 29.27 -12.85 -10.99
C GLY A 721 28.06 -13.74 -11.25
N ASN A 722 28.09 -14.96 -10.72
CA ASN A 722 26.91 -15.82 -10.68
C ASN A 722 27.00 -16.83 -9.52
N HIS A 723 25.86 -17.42 -9.20
CA HIS A 723 25.67 -18.40 -8.14
C HIS A 723 24.68 -19.49 -8.61
N GLY A 724 24.66 -20.62 -7.92
CA GLY A 724 23.81 -21.78 -8.24
C GLY A 724 24.56 -23.09 -8.40
N TYR A 725 25.90 -23.06 -8.24
CA TYR A 725 26.79 -24.21 -8.36
C TYR A 725 26.61 -25.21 -7.21
N ASP A 726 27.44 -26.26 -7.17
CA ASP A 726 27.58 -27.18 -6.04
C ASP A 726 27.67 -26.43 -4.70
N ASN A 727 26.81 -26.81 -3.76
CA ASN A 727 26.70 -26.23 -2.42
C ASN A 727 27.87 -26.60 -1.48
N HIS A 728 28.78 -27.49 -1.90
CA HIS A 728 30.04 -27.76 -1.19
C HIS A 728 31.14 -26.75 -1.51
N LEU A 729 31.00 -25.96 -2.57
CA LEU A 729 31.99 -24.97 -2.94
C LEU A 729 32.03 -23.86 -1.89
N PRO A 730 33.23 -23.53 -1.34
CA PRO A 730 33.36 -22.43 -0.38
C PRO A 730 32.81 -21.11 -0.89
N SER A 731 32.85 -20.86 -2.19
CA SER A 731 32.31 -19.66 -2.81
C SER A 731 30.78 -19.55 -2.73
N MET A 732 30.07 -20.66 -2.53
CA MET A 732 28.61 -20.72 -2.46
C MET A 732 28.06 -20.69 -1.03
N HIS A 733 28.91 -20.78 0.00
CA HIS A 733 28.45 -20.81 1.38
C HIS A 733 27.98 -19.42 1.85
N PRO A 734 26.81 -19.34 2.52
CA PRO A 734 26.31 -18.12 3.12
C PRO A 734 27.00 -17.79 4.45
N VAL A 735 26.85 -16.54 4.90
CA VAL A 735 27.23 -16.11 6.25
C VAL A 735 26.17 -16.54 7.28
N PHE A 736 26.57 -16.77 8.52
CA PHE A 736 25.62 -16.91 9.64
C PHE A 736 26.21 -16.35 10.94
N VAL A 737 25.50 -15.38 11.52
CA VAL A 737 25.76 -14.84 12.87
C VAL A 737 24.45 -14.66 13.60
N ALA A 738 24.43 -14.91 14.91
CA ALA A 738 23.22 -14.73 15.71
C ALA A 738 23.55 -14.22 17.11
N ARG A 739 22.64 -13.45 17.70
CA ARG A 739 22.81 -12.82 19.00
C ARG A 739 21.45 -12.67 19.69
N GLY A 740 21.42 -12.81 21.00
CA GLY A 740 20.20 -12.61 21.77
C GLY A 740 20.20 -13.42 23.07
N PRO A 741 19.14 -13.30 23.87
CA PRO A 741 19.07 -13.91 25.20
C PRO A 741 19.15 -15.44 25.19
N SER A 742 18.87 -16.09 24.06
CA SER A 742 18.90 -17.55 23.94
C SER A 742 20.24 -18.09 23.45
N PHE A 743 21.11 -17.26 22.88
CA PHE A 743 22.37 -17.67 22.24
C PHE A 743 23.57 -17.52 23.18
N HIS A 744 24.58 -18.37 23.01
CA HIS A 744 25.87 -18.16 23.67
C HIS A 744 26.53 -16.85 23.23
N THR A 745 27.47 -16.36 24.04
CA THR A 745 28.29 -15.17 23.75
C THR A 745 29.71 -15.60 23.39
N GLY A 746 30.27 -15.05 22.31
CA GLY A 746 31.61 -15.36 21.81
C GLY A 746 31.80 -16.82 21.36
N TYR A 747 30.74 -17.51 20.95
CA TYR A 747 30.81 -18.93 20.57
C TYR A 747 30.93 -19.11 19.06
N THR A 748 31.83 -19.99 18.63
CA THR A 748 32.05 -20.30 17.21
C THR A 748 31.79 -21.78 16.97
N LYS A 749 30.92 -22.07 16.00
CA LYS A 749 30.61 -23.42 15.54
C LYS A 749 31.25 -23.64 14.17
N ALA A 750 31.86 -24.80 13.96
CA ALA A 750 32.55 -25.11 12.71
C ALA A 750 31.60 -25.27 11.51
N LEU A 751 30.47 -25.98 11.69
CA LEU A 751 29.61 -26.39 10.58
C LEU A 751 28.13 -26.40 10.99
N MET A 752 27.25 -25.89 10.12
CA MET A 752 25.79 -26.02 10.21
C MET A 752 25.20 -26.26 8.81
N ARG A 753 24.08 -26.98 8.72
CA ARG A 753 23.30 -27.07 7.46
C ARG A 753 22.14 -26.07 7.50
N SER A 754 21.81 -25.44 6.39
CA SER A 754 20.74 -24.43 6.33
C SER A 754 19.37 -25.00 6.75
N VAL A 755 19.10 -26.28 6.47
CA VAL A 755 17.88 -26.98 6.91
C VAL A 755 17.74 -27.06 8.43
N ASP A 756 18.85 -27.01 9.18
CA ASP A 756 18.85 -27.04 10.64
C ASP A 756 18.35 -25.71 11.25
N LEU A 757 18.25 -24.63 10.46
CA LEU A 757 17.79 -23.32 10.91
C LEU A 757 16.31 -23.30 11.29
N TYR A 758 15.44 -23.94 10.52
CA TYR A 758 14.00 -23.99 10.81
C TYR A 758 13.68 -24.60 12.18
N PRO A 759 14.16 -25.81 12.54
CA PRO A 759 13.89 -26.36 13.86
C PRO A 759 14.55 -25.55 14.99
N LEU A 760 15.69 -24.89 14.75
CA LEU A 760 16.27 -23.92 15.69
C LEU A 760 15.32 -22.74 15.94
N MET A 761 14.79 -22.12 14.89
CA MET A 761 13.86 -21.01 14.99
C MET A 761 12.54 -21.41 15.66
N CYS A 762 12.02 -22.60 15.36
CA CYS A 762 10.87 -23.16 16.09
C CYS A 762 11.15 -23.31 17.59
N SER A 763 12.34 -23.81 17.96
CA SER A 763 12.75 -23.93 19.36
C SER A 763 12.84 -22.56 20.05
N LEU A 764 13.38 -21.55 19.37
CA LEU A 764 13.48 -20.17 19.88
C LEU A 764 12.11 -19.52 20.08
N LEU A 765 11.12 -19.86 19.25
CA LEU A 765 9.74 -19.36 19.35
C LEU A 765 8.88 -20.19 20.33
N GLY A 766 9.41 -21.29 20.87
CA GLY A 766 8.68 -22.19 21.76
C GLY A 766 7.56 -22.96 21.05
N ILE A 767 7.68 -23.21 19.75
CA ILE A 767 6.69 -23.93 18.94
C ILE A 767 7.24 -25.26 18.43
N GLN A 768 6.35 -26.23 18.20
CA GLN A 768 6.73 -27.52 17.63
C GLN A 768 7.06 -27.36 16.13
N ALA A 769 8.26 -27.78 15.74
CA ALA A 769 8.64 -27.85 14.33
C ALA A 769 7.80 -28.88 13.59
N LEU A 770 7.32 -28.52 12.39
CA LEU A 770 6.71 -29.46 11.45
C LEU A 770 7.77 -30.44 10.90
N PRO A 771 7.38 -31.59 10.32
CA PRO A 771 8.33 -32.49 9.67
C PRO A 771 9.21 -31.75 8.66
N ASN A 772 10.52 -31.86 8.83
CA ASN A 772 11.53 -31.16 8.04
C ASN A 772 12.81 -32.02 7.93
N ASN A 773 13.77 -31.61 7.12
CA ASN A 773 15.03 -32.33 6.90
C ASN A 773 16.15 -31.92 7.89
N GLY A 774 15.92 -30.88 8.69
CA GLY A 774 16.84 -30.38 9.70
C GLY A 774 16.80 -31.16 11.02
N SER A 775 17.80 -30.90 11.85
CA SER A 775 17.97 -31.50 13.18
C SER A 775 18.31 -30.42 14.21
N LEU A 776 17.39 -30.18 15.15
CA LEU A 776 17.64 -29.27 16.27
C LEU A 776 18.89 -29.68 17.06
N MET A 777 19.14 -30.99 17.21
CA MET A 777 20.30 -31.50 17.95
C MET A 777 21.63 -31.06 17.33
N SER A 778 21.68 -30.84 16.02
CA SER A 778 22.88 -30.41 15.31
C SER A 778 23.27 -28.96 15.60
N VAL A 779 22.33 -28.14 16.07
CA VAL A 779 22.47 -26.69 16.29
C VAL A 779 22.11 -26.26 17.71
N LYS A 780 21.81 -27.22 18.58
CA LYS A 780 21.43 -26.99 19.99
C LYS A 780 22.58 -26.38 20.80
N ASP A 781 23.81 -26.67 20.41
CA ASP A 781 25.05 -26.13 20.99
C ASP A 781 25.24 -24.63 20.72
N LEU A 782 24.39 -24.01 19.90
CA LEU A 782 24.35 -22.54 19.76
C LEU A 782 23.63 -21.85 20.93
N LEU A 783 22.87 -22.58 21.75
CA LEU A 783 21.95 -22.05 22.76
C LEU A 783 22.44 -22.26 24.20
N VAL A 784 22.19 -21.29 25.09
CA VAL A 784 22.61 -21.33 26.52
C VAL A 784 21.79 -22.29 27.38
N GLU A 785 20.48 -22.41 27.12
CA GLU A 785 19.57 -23.30 27.86
C GLU A 785 18.72 -24.16 26.92
N THR A 786 18.41 -25.38 27.36
CA THR A 786 17.63 -26.33 26.57
C THR A 786 16.13 -25.99 26.64
N PHE A 787 15.60 -25.29 25.64
CA PHE A 787 14.15 -25.19 25.46
C PHE A 787 13.58 -26.58 25.15
N THR A 788 12.84 -27.16 26.09
CA THR A 788 12.01 -28.35 25.85
C THR A 788 10.65 -27.90 25.32
N PRO A 789 10.21 -28.33 24.12
CA PRO A 789 8.87 -28.04 23.61
C PRO A 789 7.81 -28.55 24.60
N ARG A 790 6.77 -27.76 24.86
CA ARG A 790 5.64 -28.22 25.68
C ARG A 790 4.87 -29.30 24.91
N PRO A 791 4.56 -30.47 25.51
CA PRO A 791 3.69 -31.46 24.89
C PRO A 791 2.27 -30.88 24.73
N VAL A 792 1.68 -31.03 23.55
CA VAL A 792 0.26 -30.77 23.34
C VAL A 792 -0.55 -31.87 24.05
N PRO A 793 -1.59 -31.56 24.84
CA PRO A 793 -2.43 -32.59 25.45
C PRO A 793 -3.12 -33.44 24.36
N PRO A 794 -3.32 -34.76 24.56
CA PRO A 794 -3.99 -35.59 23.57
C PRO A 794 -5.44 -35.11 23.34
N SER A 795 -5.90 -35.26 22.11
CA SER A 795 -7.25 -34.91 21.67
C SER A 795 -8.31 -35.61 22.52
N VAL A 796 -8.92 -34.87 23.46
CA VAL A 796 -10.10 -35.32 24.20
C VAL A 796 -11.29 -35.40 23.24
N PRO A 797 -12.14 -36.45 23.29
CA PRO A 797 -13.33 -36.51 22.45
C PRO A 797 -14.25 -35.32 22.77
N LYS A 798 -14.86 -34.73 21.74
CA LYS A 798 -15.79 -33.60 21.85
C LYS A 798 -16.92 -33.91 22.84
N GLU A 799 -16.84 -33.36 24.04
CA GLU A 799 -17.99 -33.19 24.92
C GLU A 799 -18.96 -32.14 24.34
N PRO A 800 -20.27 -32.24 24.64
CA PRO A 800 -21.29 -31.42 24.02
C PRO A 800 -21.10 -29.94 24.39
N SER A 801 -21.12 -29.11 23.35
CA SER A 801 -20.94 -27.67 23.44
C SER A 801 -21.94 -27.02 24.40
N TYR A 802 -21.42 -26.45 25.48
CA TYR A 802 -22.14 -25.53 26.37
C TYR A 802 -22.42 -24.16 25.72
N ALA A 803 -22.12 -23.97 24.43
CA ALA A 803 -22.34 -22.70 23.73
C ALA A 803 -23.80 -22.24 23.75
N TRP A 804 -24.77 -23.17 23.84
CA TRP A 804 -26.16 -22.79 24.03
C TRP A 804 -26.41 -22.23 25.43
N ALA A 805 -25.88 -22.85 26.48
CA ALA A 805 -26.04 -22.38 27.86
C ALA A 805 -25.31 -21.04 28.09
N VAL A 806 -24.10 -20.90 27.55
CA VAL A 806 -23.33 -19.64 27.56
C VAL A 806 -24.01 -18.56 26.73
N GLY A 807 -24.57 -18.93 25.56
CA GLY A 807 -25.36 -18.01 24.72
C GLY A 807 -26.65 -17.55 25.39
N THR A 808 -27.34 -18.43 26.12
CA THR A 808 -28.52 -18.08 26.90
C THR A 808 -28.16 -17.18 28.08
N LEU A 809 -27.10 -17.49 28.83
CA LEU A 809 -26.62 -16.64 29.94
C LEU A 809 -26.18 -15.25 29.46
N LEU A 810 -25.42 -15.16 28.37
CA LEU A 810 -25.02 -13.89 27.76
C LEU A 810 -26.22 -13.11 27.22
N GLY A 811 -27.17 -13.79 26.59
CA GLY A 811 -28.43 -13.18 26.12
C GLY A 811 -29.25 -12.62 27.28
N SER A 812 -29.40 -13.38 28.37
CA SER A 812 -30.11 -12.95 29.57
C SER A 812 -29.41 -11.78 30.26
N ALA A 813 -28.08 -11.79 30.35
CA ALA A 813 -27.30 -10.70 30.95
C ALA A 813 -27.39 -9.40 30.12
N LEU A 814 -27.39 -9.51 28.77
CA LEU A 814 -27.58 -8.35 27.88
C LEU A 814 -28.98 -7.76 28.00
N VAL A 815 -30.01 -8.61 28.11
CA VAL A 815 -31.40 -8.15 28.31
C VAL A 815 -31.56 -7.49 29.69
N LEU A 816 -30.98 -8.07 30.75
CA LEU A 816 -30.99 -7.45 32.08
C LEU A 816 -30.25 -6.11 32.10
N GLY A 817 -29.09 -6.03 31.44
CA GLY A 817 -28.32 -4.78 31.30
C GLY A 817 -29.10 -3.71 30.54
N PHE A 818 -29.80 -4.09 29.47
CA PHE A 818 -30.68 -3.18 28.73
C PHE A 818 -31.86 -2.70 29.59
N LEU A 819 -32.48 -3.58 30.38
CA LEU A 819 -33.58 -3.22 31.29
C LEU A 819 -33.12 -2.32 32.44
N ILE A 820 -31.94 -2.54 33.00
CA ILE A 820 -31.38 -1.72 34.07
C ILE A 820 -30.98 -0.33 33.54
N THR A 821 -30.34 -0.27 32.37
CA THR A 821 -29.98 1.01 31.74
C THR A 821 -31.21 1.82 31.32
N THR A 822 -32.27 1.18 30.84
CA THR A 822 -33.55 1.85 30.53
C THR A 822 -34.31 2.28 31.78
N ALA A 823 -34.27 1.51 32.87
CA ALA A 823 -34.84 1.92 34.15
C ALA A 823 -34.06 3.10 34.79
N LEU A 824 -32.74 3.11 34.67
CA LEU A 824 -31.89 4.20 35.17
C LEU A 824 -32.02 5.48 34.35
N THR A 825 -32.20 5.41 33.02
CA THR A 825 -32.48 6.61 32.22
C THR A 825 -33.88 7.18 32.49
N TRP A 826 -34.85 6.34 32.87
CA TRP A 826 -36.18 6.80 33.27
C TRP A 826 -36.23 7.43 34.67
N ALA A 827 -35.32 7.05 35.56
CA ALA A 827 -35.23 7.61 36.92
C ALA A 827 -34.45 8.94 37.01
N TYR A 828 -33.72 9.31 35.95
CA TYR A 828 -32.94 10.56 35.83
C TYR A 828 -33.45 11.51 34.73
N SER A 829 -34.64 11.24 34.20
CA SER A 829 -35.47 12.16 33.40
C SER A 829 -36.63 12.66 34.25
#